data_AF-A0A9W7HT98-F1
#
_entry.id   AF-A0A9W7HT98-F1
#
_cell.length_a   1.000
_cell.length_b   1.000
_cell.length_c   1.000
_cell.angle_alpha   90.00
_cell.angle_beta   90.00
_cell.angle_gamma   90.00
#
_symmetry.space_group_name_H-M   'P 1'
#
loop_
_entity.id
_entity.type
_entity.pdbx_description
1 polymer ?
#
loop_
_entity_poly.entity_id
_entity_poly.type
_entity_poly.pdbx_seq_one_letter_code
_entity_poly.pdbx_strand_id
1 'polypeptide(L)'
;MGWGNIYIRRVRVFAVALIIYLDYKVVQLREKWTNRSKRAALWEKAHERNAKRVLSLIIKLEGLWVKLGQYLSTRADVLPEAYISLLKQLQDSLPPRPLKEVCRTIQKEFGKTMYDLFADFVEEPLATASIAQVHRAKLINGQEVVVKVQHEGVRAIILEDLKNAKSIVEWIAWAEPQYDFNPMIDEWCKEAPKELDFNHEAENTRTVSRNLGCKIAPGESYSSNRVNVLIPEVIQSTKSVLILEYMDGIRLNDSASLEAFGVDKQNIVEEITRAYAHQIYVDGFFNGDPHPGNFLVSKEAPHRPILLDFGLTKKLSSSLKQALAKMFLASAEGDHVALLSAMSEMGLRLRLDMPEQVMEITNVFFRSSTPANEAQQNLKSLSEQREKNMKVIQEKMQLNPKEVKRFNPVDAFPGDIVIFGRVLNLLRGLSSTMNVRIVYLDVMRPFAESVLQGNINRGPAVNVQWIYNTPAHSDVEAKLRQLLVELGNNDKILGIQVCAYKDGEVIIDTAAGVLGRYDPRPVQPDTLFSVFSATKGIAAGMLHWLVDNGKLRLEENVAHIWPEFRRNGKEHIKVHHILNHTSGLHNALANLREENPLLMTEWDECLKRMEASVPETVPGKQQLYHYISFGWLCGGIIEHASGKKFQEILEEAFIHPLKIEGELYVGIPPGVESRLATLTLDIDDSKKLSEMQNRPELPSTFQLNSIGEFAEYLPAFFNMLNIRRAIIPAANGHCSARALARYYAALADGGVVPPPHSSVSNPPLGSHPHIPKFPSKKIYEKKKGKVDGSNDSRQSSYTKIEDENEDDVEKCSRSSRGTSERSGPENKKSKIFSNPRVHEAFMGVGEYGSLCLGDGAFGLGFRRFKPRDGEGSYTGFGHSGMGGSTGFCDVRNRFAMAVTVNKMSFGGVTSKIVELVCSELNVPLPEGLSGSRDLNRPLIN
;
A
#
# COMPACT_ATOMS: atom_id res chain seq x y z
N MET A 1 -4.53 -53.83 13.87
CA MET A 1 -3.95 -52.54 13.41
C MET A 1 -4.30 -51.46 14.42
N GLY A 2 -3.34 -50.64 14.83
CA GLY A 2 -3.48 -49.65 15.91
C GLY A 2 -4.48 -48.51 15.64
N TRP A 3 -4.98 -48.37 14.41
CA TRP A 3 -5.82 -47.24 13.96
C TRP A 3 -7.33 -47.35 14.28
N GLY A 4 -7.78 -48.52 14.76
CA GLY A 4 -9.20 -48.80 15.01
C GLY A 4 -10.03 -49.05 13.74
N ASN A 5 -11.29 -49.47 13.91
CA ASN A 5 -12.20 -49.77 12.79
C ASN A 5 -12.70 -48.48 12.12
N ILE A 6 -12.57 -48.39 10.79
CA ILE A 6 -12.97 -47.23 9.95
C ILE A 6 -14.42 -46.81 10.20
N TYR A 7 -15.34 -47.76 10.35
CA TYR A 7 -16.75 -47.47 10.61
C TYR A 7 -16.94 -46.78 11.97
N ILE A 8 -16.26 -47.27 13.02
CA ILE A 8 -16.32 -46.68 14.36
C ILE A 8 -15.73 -45.26 14.34
N ARG A 9 -14.65 -45.04 13.57
CA ARG A 9 -14.06 -43.70 13.39
C ARG A 9 -15.06 -42.74 12.76
N ARG A 10 -15.68 -43.14 11.64
CA ARG A 10 -16.71 -42.35 10.95
C ARG A 10 -17.86 -41.99 11.89
N VAL A 11 -18.44 -42.97 12.59
CA VAL A 11 -19.54 -42.72 13.54
C VAL A 11 -19.15 -41.70 14.61
N ARG A 12 -17.94 -41.81 15.18
CA ARG A 12 -17.45 -40.85 16.19
C ARG A 12 -17.31 -39.44 15.63
N VAL A 13 -16.73 -39.30 14.44
CA VAL A 13 -16.53 -38.02 13.76
C VAL A 13 -17.87 -37.31 13.54
N PHE A 14 -18.84 -37.99 12.94
CA PHE A 14 -20.17 -37.41 12.69
C PHE A 14 -20.97 -37.15 13.97
N ALA A 15 -20.87 -38.03 14.98
CA ALA A 15 -21.54 -37.83 16.26
C ALA A 15 -21.03 -36.56 16.99
N VAL A 16 -19.71 -36.37 17.05
CA VAL A 16 -19.13 -35.16 17.67
C VAL A 16 -19.47 -33.91 16.86
N ALA A 17 -19.42 -33.97 15.52
CA ALA A 17 -19.83 -32.86 14.66
C ALA A 17 -21.28 -32.44 14.92
N LEU A 18 -22.20 -33.40 15.02
CA LEU A 18 -23.62 -33.14 15.34
C LEU A 18 -23.79 -32.54 16.73
N ILE A 19 -23.08 -33.06 17.74
CA ILE A 19 -23.12 -32.52 19.12
C ILE A 19 -22.67 -31.06 19.14
N ILE A 20 -21.56 -30.74 18.46
CA ILE A 20 -21.04 -29.37 18.39
C ILE A 20 -22.03 -28.46 17.68
N TYR A 21 -22.59 -28.89 16.55
CA TYR A 21 -23.60 -28.13 15.80
C TYR A 21 -24.82 -27.81 16.66
N LEU A 22 -25.40 -28.81 17.32
CA LEU A 22 -26.55 -28.63 18.21
C LEU A 22 -26.22 -27.72 19.40
N ASP A 23 -25.03 -27.84 19.97
CA ASP A 23 -24.58 -26.99 21.08
C ASP A 23 -24.52 -25.50 20.68
N TYR A 24 -23.96 -25.19 19.50
CA TYR A 24 -23.97 -23.83 18.98
C TYR A 24 -25.37 -23.33 18.66
N LYS A 25 -26.27 -24.18 18.15
CA LYS A 25 -27.68 -23.81 17.95
C LYS A 25 -28.38 -23.46 19.25
N VAL A 26 -28.14 -24.22 20.32
CA VAL A 26 -28.65 -23.90 21.66
C VAL A 26 -28.09 -22.58 22.18
N VAL A 27 -26.81 -22.30 21.96
CA VAL A 27 -26.19 -21.02 22.34
C VAL A 27 -26.79 -19.84 21.57
N GLN A 28 -26.97 -19.96 20.26
CA GLN A 28 -27.63 -18.94 19.42
C GLN A 28 -29.06 -18.64 19.90
N LEU A 29 -29.80 -19.67 20.34
CA LEU A 29 -31.13 -19.48 20.92
C LEU A 29 -31.05 -18.77 22.27
N ARG A 30 -30.15 -19.18 23.16
CA ARG A 30 -29.97 -18.58 24.50
C ARG A 30 -29.48 -17.14 24.43
N GLU A 31 -28.66 -16.79 23.45
CA GLU A 31 -28.16 -15.42 23.26
C GLU A 31 -29.29 -14.39 23.15
N LYS A 32 -30.39 -14.76 22.46
CA LYS A 32 -31.56 -13.89 22.27
C LYS A 32 -32.19 -13.42 23.60
N TRP A 33 -32.04 -14.23 24.64
CA TRP A 33 -32.62 -14.00 25.98
C TRP A 33 -31.55 -13.62 27.02
N THR A 34 -30.30 -13.40 26.59
CA THR A 34 -29.17 -13.07 27.48
C THR A 34 -28.81 -11.58 27.39
N ASN A 35 -28.58 -10.96 28.55
CA ASN A 35 -28.14 -9.56 28.66
C ASN A 35 -26.83 -9.31 27.89
N ARG A 36 -26.72 -8.13 27.25
CA ARG A 36 -25.62 -7.76 26.35
C ARG A 36 -24.22 -7.94 26.98
N SER A 37 -24.07 -7.65 28.28
CA SER A 37 -22.82 -7.81 29.02
C SER A 37 -22.39 -9.27 29.26
N LYS A 38 -23.30 -10.24 29.19
CA LYS A 38 -23.02 -11.67 29.45
C LYS A 38 -22.92 -12.51 28.16
N ARG A 39 -23.19 -11.93 27.00
CA ARG A 39 -23.17 -12.65 25.70
C ARG A 39 -21.78 -13.13 25.33
N ALA A 40 -20.76 -12.29 25.48
CA ALA A 40 -19.37 -12.67 25.17
C ALA A 40 -18.91 -13.89 26.00
N ALA A 41 -19.17 -13.86 27.31
CA ALA A 41 -18.83 -14.97 28.20
C ALA A 41 -19.61 -16.27 27.89
N LEU A 42 -20.84 -16.18 27.39
CA LEU A 42 -21.63 -17.34 26.96
C LEU A 42 -21.01 -18.02 25.75
N TRP A 43 -20.59 -17.23 24.74
CA TRP A 43 -19.92 -17.72 23.54
C TRP A 43 -18.56 -18.32 23.86
N GLU A 44 -17.76 -17.65 24.70
CA GLU A 44 -16.43 -18.13 25.09
C GLU A 44 -16.49 -19.50 25.78
N LYS A 45 -17.41 -19.70 26.72
CA LYS A 45 -17.62 -21.01 27.37
C LYS A 45 -18.04 -22.10 26.39
N ALA A 46 -18.82 -21.76 25.37
CA ALA A 46 -19.21 -22.71 24.33
C ALA A 46 -18.02 -23.07 23.43
N HIS A 47 -17.21 -22.09 23.05
CA HIS A 47 -15.98 -22.30 22.28
C HIS A 47 -15.01 -23.21 23.04
N GLU A 48 -14.73 -22.92 24.32
CA GLU A 48 -13.84 -23.73 25.15
C GLU A 48 -14.31 -25.18 25.29
N ARG A 49 -15.61 -25.40 25.57
CA ARG A 49 -16.18 -26.74 25.69
C ARG A 49 -16.08 -27.54 24.39
N ASN A 50 -16.41 -26.91 23.27
CA ASN A 50 -16.38 -27.59 21.97
C ASN A 50 -14.95 -27.78 21.46
N ALA A 51 -14.03 -26.86 21.75
CA ALA A 51 -12.61 -27.04 21.50
C ALA A 51 -12.03 -28.24 22.25
N LYS A 52 -12.39 -28.45 23.53
CA LYS A 52 -12.03 -29.65 24.30
C LYS A 52 -12.55 -30.94 23.67
N ARG A 53 -13.79 -30.94 23.16
CA ARG A 53 -14.37 -32.10 22.44
C ARG A 53 -13.60 -32.41 21.17
N VAL A 54 -13.26 -31.39 20.38
CA VAL A 54 -12.48 -31.53 19.15
C VAL A 54 -11.07 -32.03 19.44
N LEU A 55 -10.37 -31.44 20.41
CA LEU A 55 -9.02 -31.87 20.79
C LEU A 55 -8.99 -33.34 21.24
N SER A 56 -9.91 -33.73 22.11
CA SER A 56 -10.01 -35.12 22.59
C SER A 56 -10.30 -36.10 21.45
N LEU A 57 -11.15 -35.71 20.49
CA LEU A 57 -11.41 -36.54 19.31
C LEU A 57 -10.17 -36.64 18.42
N ILE A 58 -9.48 -35.53 18.15
CA ILE A 58 -8.28 -35.49 17.31
C ILE A 58 -7.18 -36.40 17.88
N ILE A 59 -6.89 -36.28 19.18
CA ILE A 59 -5.88 -37.12 19.86
C ILE A 59 -6.24 -38.60 19.72
N LYS A 60 -7.53 -38.95 19.89
CA LYS A 60 -7.98 -40.34 19.80
C LYS A 60 -7.96 -40.91 18.39
N LEU A 61 -8.19 -40.07 17.38
CA LEU A 61 -8.25 -40.50 16.00
C LEU A 61 -6.86 -40.54 15.34
N GLU A 62 -5.93 -39.68 15.75
CA GLU A 62 -4.60 -39.58 15.14
C GLU A 62 -4.66 -39.31 13.62
N GLY A 63 -3.53 -39.39 12.92
CA GLY A 63 -3.46 -39.30 11.46
C GLY A 63 -3.92 -37.93 10.92
N LEU A 64 -4.86 -37.94 9.96
CA LEU A 64 -5.34 -36.72 9.29
C LEU A 64 -5.84 -35.66 10.28
N TRP A 65 -6.56 -36.08 11.32
CA TRP A 65 -7.19 -35.17 12.26
C TRP A 65 -6.18 -34.37 13.09
N VAL A 66 -5.04 -34.98 13.44
CA VAL A 66 -3.93 -34.27 14.10
C VAL A 66 -3.38 -33.20 13.18
N LYS A 67 -3.15 -33.55 11.92
CA LYS A 67 -2.66 -32.62 10.91
C LYS A 67 -3.62 -31.46 10.62
N LEU A 68 -4.93 -31.74 10.55
CA LEU A 68 -5.96 -30.71 10.46
C LEU A 68 -5.97 -29.82 11.71
N GLY A 69 -5.82 -30.40 12.90
CA GLY A 69 -5.72 -29.67 14.16
C GLY A 69 -4.49 -28.76 14.22
N GLN A 70 -3.33 -29.26 13.79
CA GLN A 70 -2.09 -28.48 13.66
C GLN A 70 -2.30 -27.30 12.71
N TYR A 71 -2.85 -27.54 11.52
CA TYR A 71 -3.16 -26.48 10.58
C TYR A 71 -4.13 -25.43 11.16
N LEU A 72 -5.23 -25.87 11.74
CA LEU A 72 -6.25 -25.01 12.33
C LEU A 72 -5.73 -24.21 13.54
N SER A 73 -4.79 -24.76 14.30
CA SER A 73 -4.15 -24.06 15.43
C SER A 73 -3.34 -22.82 15.01
N THR A 74 -3.01 -22.69 13.72
CA THR A 74 -2.29 -21.53 13.17
C THR A 74 -3.21 -20.48 12.54
N ARG A 75 -4.53 -20.74 12.45
CA ARG A 75 -5.51 -19.93 11.71
C ARG A 75 -6.37 -19.07 12.64
N ALA A 76 -5.76 -18.01 13.19
CA ALA A 76 -6.44 -17.05 14.06
C ALA A 76 -7.54 -16.24 13.37
N ASP A 77 -7.54 -16.22 12.04
CA ASP A 77 -8.55 -15.61 11.19
C ASP A 77 -9.80 -16.48 11.01
N VAL A 78 -9.71 -17.79 11.29
CA VAL A 78 -10.79 -18.77 11.05
C VAL A 78 -11.43 -19.25 12.34
N LEU A 79 -10.64 -19.49 13.39
CA LEU A 79 -11.13 -20.09 14.63
C LEU A 79 -11.10 -19.14 15.84
N PRO A 80 -12.04 -19.27 16.80
CA PRO A 80 -11.97 -18.57 18.08
C PRO A 80 -10.72 -18.91 18.88
N GLU A 81 -10.28 -17.98 19.74
CA GLU A 81 -9.07 -18.10 20.57
C GLU A 81 -9.03 -19.38 21.41
N ALA A 82 -10.16 -19.80 21.99
CA ALA A 82 -10.25 -21.04 22.75
C ALA A 82 -9.90 -22.31 21.95
N TYR A 83 -10.17 -22.35 20.65
CA TYR A 83 -9.76 -23.47 19.80
C TYR A 83 -8.26 -23.42 19.52
N ILE A 84 -7.73 -22.24 19.22
CA ILE A 84 -6.32 -22.04 18.90
C ILE A 84 -5.45 -22.47 20.09
N SER A 85 -5.77 -21.95 21.29
CA SER A 85 -4.99 -22.23 22.51
C SER A 85 -4.95 -23.71 22.85
N LEU A 86 -6.06 -24.43 22.68
CA LEU A 86 -6.13 -25.87 22.94
C LEU A 86 -5.49 -26.71 21.83
N LEU A 87 -5.71 -26.38 20.56
CA LEU A 87 -5.14 -27.14 19.43
C LEU A 87 -3.63 -26.94 19.27
N LYS A 88 -3.03 -25.88 19.83
CA LYS A 88 -1.58 -25.70 19.88
C LYS A 88 -0.83 -26.89 20.51
N GLN A 89 -1.47 -27.60 21.43
CA GLN A 89 -0.91 -28.81 22.05
C GLN A 89 -0.64 -29.95 21.05
N LEU A 90 -1.25 -29.90 19.86
CA LEU A 90 -1.02 -30.88 18.80
C LEU A 90 0.28 -30.63 18.02
N GLN A 91 1.00 -29.55 18.29
CA GLN A 91 2.28 -29.24 17.65
C GLN A 91 3.46 -30.02 18.26
N ASP A 92 3.26 -30.62 19.43
CA ASP A 92 4.28 -31.43 20.09
C ASP A 92 4.47 -32.80 19.41
N SER A 93 5.62 -33.44 19.65
CA SER A 93 5.91 -34.76 19.09
C SER A 93 4.92 -35.81 19.59
N LEU A 94 4.40 -36.61 18.66
CA LEU A 94 3.48 -37.70 18.99
C LEU A 94 4.23 -38.89 19.62
N PRO A 95 3.56 -39.74 20.41
CA PRO A 95 4.17 -40.97 20.90
C PRO A 95 4.60 -41.87 19.73
N PRO A 96 5.78 -42.51 19.80
CA PRO A 96 6.30 -43.34 18.71
C PRO A 96 5.52 -44.66 18.57
N ARG A 97 5.43 -45.19 17.34
CA ARG A 97 4.94 -46.55 17.12
C ARG A 97 6.03 -47.57 17.47
N PRO A 98 5.65 -48.82 17.81
CA PRO A 98 6.61 -49.87 18.11
C PRO A 98 7.60 -50.10 16.96
N LEU A 99 8.89 -50.24 17.28
CA LEU A 99 9.96 -50.45 16.29
C LEU A 99 9.69 -51.61 15.32
N LYS A 100 9.00 -52.66 15.79
CA LYS A 100 8.60 -53.80 14.96
C LYS A 100 7.72 -53.40 13.76
N GLU A 101 6.87 -52.39 13.92
CA GLU A 101 6.04 -51.85 12.84
C GLU A 101 6.91 -51.12 11.80
N VAL A 102 7.86 -50.31 12.28
CA VAL A 102 8.83 -49.57 11.45
C VAL A 102 9.66 -50.53 10.59
N CYS A 103 10.27 -51.54 11.23
CA CYS A 103 11.10 -52.54 10.55
C CYS A 103 10.30 -53.30 9.49
N ARG A 104 9.02 -53.62 9.78
CA ARG A 104 8.14 -54.31 8.83
C ARG A 104 7.85 -53.44 7.60
N THR A 105 7.57 -52.15 7.79
CA THR A 105 7.35 -51.21 6.69
C THR A 105 8.61 -51.08 5.83
N ILE A 106 9.78 -50.93 6.43
CA ILE A 106 11.07 -50.88 5.72
C ILE A 106 11.29 -52.16 4.90
N GLN A 107 11.16 -53.33 5.54
CA GLN A 107 11.37 -54.62 4.88
C GLN A 107 10.38 -54.84 3.72
N LYS A 108 9.13 -54.42 3.89
CA LYS A 108 8.09 -54.53 2.87
C LYS A 108 8.39 -53.65 1.64
N GLU A 109 8.87 -52.43 1.86
CA GLU A 109 9.13 -51.47 0.78
C GLU A 109 10.43 -51.78 0.01
N PHE A 110 11.48 -52.24 0.70
CA PHE A 110 12.78 -52.53 0.07
C PHE A 110 13.00 -54.00 -0.27
N GLY A 111 12.19 -54.93 0.24
CA GLY A 111 12.37 -56.37 0.05
C GLY A 111 13.63 -56.95 0.70
N LYS A 112 14.26 -56.18 1.61
CA LYS A 112 15.54 -56.49 2.27
C LYS A 112 15.39 -56.45 3.78
N THR A 113 16.22 -57.21 4.51
CA THR A 113 16.21 -57.14 5.98
C THR A 113 16.89 -55.86 6.47
N MET A 114 16.67 -55.49 7.74
CA MET A 114 17.33 -54.32 8.34
C MET A 114 18.86 -54.44 8.29
N TYR A 115 19.40 -55.66 8.50
CA TYR A 115 20.84 -55.94 8.44
C TYR A 115 21.43 -55.83 7.02
N ASP A 116 20.62 -56.00 5.98
CA ASP A 116 21.05 -55.83 4.58
C ASP A 116 21.05 -54.36 4.13
N LEU A 117 20.48 -53.47 4.93
CA LEU A 117 20.33 -52.04 4.62
C LEU A 117 21.21 -51.17 5.53
N PHE A 118 21.29 -51.50 6.81
CA PHE A 118 21.87 -50.66 7.85
C PHE A 118 22.96 -51.41 8.64
N ALA A 119 24.10 -50.75 8.83
CA ALA A 119 25.14 -51.15 9.77
C ALA A 119 24.75 -50.84 11.22
N ASP A 120 23.96 -49.78 11.44
CA ASP A 120 23.40 -49.40 12.74
C ASP A 120 22.04 -48.71 12.54
N PHE A 121 21.11 -48.90 13.48
CA PHE A 121 19.77 -48.30 13.43
C PHE A 121 19.31 -47.96 14.84
N VAL A 122 19.14 -46.67 15.13
CA VAL A 122 18.75 -46.18 16.46
C VAL A 122 17.28 -46.48 16.72
N GLU A 123 17.01 -47.25 17.76
CA GLU A 123 15.66 -47.70 18.11
C GLU A 123 14.73 -46.53 18.49
N GLU A 124 15.25 -45.54 19.23
CA GLU A 124 14.52 -44.34 19.59
C GLU A 124 14.45 -43.37 18.40
N PRO A 125 13.24 -42.93 17.98
CA PRO A 125 13.12 -41.99 16.87
C PRO A 125 13.61 -40.60 17.26
N LEU A 126 14.25 -39.92 16.31
CA LEU A 126 14.64 -38.51 16.42
C LEU A 126 13.41 -37.58 16.48
N ALA A 127 12.36 -37.96 15.76
CA ALA A 127 11.10 -37.23 15.69
C ALA A 127 9.94 -38.15 15.31
N THR A 128 8.75 -37.86 15.82
CA THR A 128 7.50 -38.54 15.45
C THR A 128 6.50 -37.51 14.96
N ALA A 129 5.98 -37.71 13.76
CA ALA A 129 5.00 -36.86 13.11
C ALA A 129 3.64 -37.60 12.94
N SER A 130 2.66 -36.88 12.41
CA SER A 130 1.28 -37.37 12.24
C SER A 130 1.15 -38.60 11.33
N ILE A 131 2.00 -38.73 10.31
CA ILE A 131 1.94 -39.83 9.32
C ILE A 131 3.16 -40.75 9.33
N ALA A 132 4.23 -40.36 10.01
CA ALA A 132 5.52 -41.04 9.96
C ALA A 132 6.37 -40.78 11.20
N GLN A 133 7.42 -41.57 11.39
CA GLN A 133 8.48 -41.32 12.36
C GLN A 133 9.86 -41.38 11.71
N VAL A 134 10.82 -40.67 12.28
CA VAL A 134 12.17 -40.47 11.73
C VAL A 134 13.19 -41.09 12.66
N HIS A 135 14.01 -42.01 12.13
CA HIS A 135 15.09 -42.67 12.88
C HIS A 135 16.45 -42.26 12.34
N ARG A 136 17.45 -42.19 13.23
CA ARG A 136 18.85 -42.13 12.82
C ARG A 136 19.32 -43.54 12.48
N ALA A 137 20.09 -43.67 11.41
CA ALA A 137 20.69 -44.93 11.04
C ALA A 137 22.05 -44.70 10.35
N LYS A 138 22.81 -45.78 10.22
CA LYS A 138 24.04 -45.83 9.43
C LYS A 138 23.88 -46.89 8.35
N LEU A 139 24.05 -46.51 7.09
CA LEU A 139 24.02 -47.45 5.98
C LEU A 139 25.25 -48.38 6.00
N ILE A 140 25.19 -49.52 5.32
CA ILE A 140 26.32 -50.47 5.23
C ILE A 140 27.60 -49.83 4.65
N ASN A 141 27.46 -48.84 3.78
CA ASN A 141 28.58 -48.09 3.22
C ASN A 141 29.20 -47.08 4.22
N GLY A 142 28.68 -47.00 5.45
CA GLY A 142 29.17 -46.12 6.51
C GLY A 142 28.54 -44.73 6.53
N GLN A 143 27.66 -44.38 5.58
CA GLN A 143 27.01 -43.08 5.53
C GLN A 143 25.94 -42.95 6.63
N GLU A 144 25.98 -41.85 7.38
CA GLU A 144 24.98 -41.49 8.39
C GLU A 144 23.73 -40.92 7.70
N VAL A 145 22.55 -41.44 8.06
CA VAL A 145 21.28 -41.11 7.41
C VAL A 145 20.15 -40.93 8.40
N VAL A 146 19.10 -40.24 7.96
CA VAL A 146 17.79 -40.30 8.58
C VAL A 146 16.83 -41.12 7.74
N VAL A 147 16.06 -41.98 8.40
CA VAL A 147 15.08 -42.87 7.78
C VAL A 147 13.69 -42.46 8.26
N LYS A 148 12.95 -41.77 7.40
CA LYS A 148 11.55 -41.38 7.61
C LYS A 148 10.65 -42.51 7.13
N VAL A 149 9.86 -43.09 8.03
CA VAL A 149 9.02 -44.26 7.78
C VAL A 149 7.57 -43.94 8.09
N GLN A 150 6.67 -44.14 7.12
CA GLN A 150 5.24 -43.99 7.35
C GLN A 150 4.71 -45.05 8.31
N HIS A 151 3.75 -44.66 9.14
CA HIS A 151 3.06 -45.59 10.01
C HIS A 151 2.26 -46.63 9.20
N GLU A 152 2.21 -47.88 9.64
CA GLU A 152 1.60 -48.98 8.89
C GLU A 152 0.09 -48.75 8.73
N GLY A 153 -0.40 -48.76 7.48
CA GLY A 153 -1.83 -48.61 7.17
C GLY A 153 -2.37 -47.17 7.22
N VAL A 154 -1.54 -46.17 7.50
CA VAL A 154 -1.97 -44.76 7.63
C VAL A 154 -2.65 -44.21 6.38
N ARG A 155 -2.20 -44.63 5.19
CA ARG A 155 -2.74 -44.18 3.90
C ARG A 155 -4.24 -44.43 3.76
N ALA A 156 -4.70 -45.64 4.08
CA ALA A 156 -6.11 -46.00 3.94
C ALA A 156 -6.99 -45.20 4.91
N ILE A 157 -6.50 -44.96 6.13
CA ILE A 157 -7.20 -44.19 7.15
C ILE A 157 -7.33 -42.72 6.74
N ILE A 158 -6.24 -42.11 6.26
CA ILE A 158 -6.24 -40.69 5.86
C ILE A 158 -7.21 -40.43 4.70
N LEU A 159 -7.25 -41.32 3.70
CA LEU A 159 -8.16 -41.16 2.57
C LEU A 159 -9.64 -41.28 2.99
N GLU A 160 -9.98 -42.16 3.93
CA GLU A 160 -11.34 -42.26 4.46
C GLU A 160 -11.70 -41.08 5.37
N ASP A 161 -10.76 -40.60 6.18
CA ASP A 161 -10.98 -39.43 7.03
C ASP A 161 -11.12 -38.13 6.21
N LEU A 162 -10.43 -38.01 5.07
CA LEU A 162 -10.61 -36.89 4.13
C LEU A 162 -12.04 -36.87 3.57
N LYS A 163 -12.59 -38.03 3.20
CA LYS A 163 -13.99 -38.14 2.78
C LYS A 163 -14.94 -37.70 3.90
N ASN A 164 -14.68 -38.14 5.14
CA ASN A 164 -15.49 -37.75 6.30
C ASN A 164 -15.45 -36.22 6.52
N ALA A 165 -14.27 -35.60 6.45
CA ALA A 165 -14.10 -34.16 6.59
C ALA A 165 -14.85 -33.39 5.49
N LYS A 166 -14.72 -33.82 4.22
CA LYS A 166 -15.45 -33.22 3.09
C LYS A 166 -16.97 -33.31 3.27
N SER A 167 -17.49 -34.48 3.64
CA SER A 167 -18.93 -34.63 3.89
C SER A 167 -19.45 -33.78 5.04
N ILE A 168 -18.65 -33.54 6.09
CA ILE A 168 -19.03 -32.60 7.16
C ILE A 168 -19.10 -31.17 6.64
N VAL A 169 -18.11 -30.75 5.84
CA VAL A 169 -18.06 -29.39 5.28
C VAL A 169 -19.23 -29.16 4.33
N GLU A 170 -19.53 -30.11 3.44
CA GLU A 170 -20.68 -30.05 2.53
C GLU A 170 -22.01 -29.98 3.30
N TRP A 171 -22.15 -30.77 4.37
CA TRP A 171 -23.33 -30.73 5.24
C TRP A 171 -23.49 -29.38 5.96
N ILE A 172 -22.40 -28.81 6.49
CA ILE A 172 -22.40 -27.49 7.14
C ILE A 172 -22.72 -26.40 6.11
N ALA A 173 -22.14 -26.42 4.91
CA ALA A 173 -22.43 -25.46 3.87
C ALA A 173 -23.90 -25.51 3.42
N TRP A 174 -24.50 -26.70 3.40
CA TRP A 174 -25.94 -26.86 3.14
C TRP A 174 -26.81 -26.32 4.29
N ALA A 175 -26.44 -26.62 5.55
CA ALA A 175 -27.22 -26.20 6.73
C ALA A 175 -27.05 -24.71 7.05
N GLU A 176 -25.85 -24.17 6.85
CA GLU A 176 -25.43 -22.80 7.15
C GLU A 176 -24.64 -22.21 5.96
N PRO A 177 -25.32 -21.77 4.88
CA PRO A 177 -24.66 -21.30 3.65
C PRO A 177 -23.66 -20.15 3.83
N GLN A 178 -23.73 -19.41 4.93
CA GLN A 178 -22.76 -18.37 5.27
C GLN A 178 -21.37 -18.91 5.69
N TYR A 179 -21.26 -20.21 6.00
CA TYR A 179 -20.02 -20.89 6.41
C TYR A 179 -19.60 -21.92 5.36
N ASP A 180 -19.44 -21.47 4.12
CA ASP A 180 -18.98 -22.32 3.02
C ASP A 180 -17.45 -22.49 3.05
N PHE A 181 -17.00 -23.60 3.62
CA PHE A 181 -15.58 -23.99 3.64
C PHE A 181 -15.20 -24.96 2.52
N ASN A 182 -16.06 -25.18 1.52
CA ASN A 182 -15.79 -26.10 0.41
C ASN A 182 -14.47 -25.79 -0.32
N PRO A 183 -14.15 -24.52 -0.66
CA PRO A 183 -12.89 -24.20 -1.33
C PRO A 183 -11.65 -24.65 -0.52
N MET A 184 -11.72 -24.58 0.81
CA MET A 184 -10.61 -24.97 1.68
C MET A 184 -10.46 -26.49 1.74
N ILE A 185 -11.57 -27.24 1.90
CA ILE A 185 -11.49 -28.70 1.99
C ILE A 185 -11.14 -29.35 0.66
N ASP A 186 -11.56 -28.77 -0.48
CA ASP A 186 -11.20 -29.26 -1.81
C ASP A 186 -9.69 -29.18 -2.06
N GLU A 187 -9.07 -28.09 -1.62
CA GLU A 187 -7.61 -27.94 -1.66
C GLU A 187 -6.90 -28.99 -0.79
N TRP A 188 -7.43 -29.26 0.41
CA TRP A 188 -6.91 -30.33 1.27
C TRP A 188 -7.07 -31.72 0.66
N CYS A 189 -8.21 -32.01 0.01
CA CYS A 189 -8.43 -33.25 -0.72
C CYS A 189 -7.44 -33.43 -1.87
N LYS A 190 -6.90 -32.34 -2.42
CA LYS A 190 -5.88 -32.34 -3.47
C LYS A 190 -4.46 -32.52 -2.93
N GLU A 191 -4.13 -31.89 -1.80
CA GLU A 191 -2.75 -31.84 -1.28
C GLU A 191 -2.44 -32.99 -0.30
N ALA A 192 -3.34 -33.33 0.62
CA ALA A 192 -3.08 -34.35 1.64
C ALA A 192 -2.71 -35.75 1.08
N PRO A 193 -3.27 -36.22 -0.06
CA PRO A 193 -2.84 -37.47 -0.66
C PRO A 193 -1.40 -37.48 -1.16
N LYS A 194 -0.83 -36.32 -1.52
CA LYS A 194 0.56 -36.24 -2.04
C LYS A 194 1.59 -36.55 -0.96
N GLU A 195 1.31 -36.19 0.29
CA GLU A 195 2.18 -36.51 1.44
C GLU A 195 2.17 -37.99 1.81
N LEU A 196 1.24 -38.78 1.27
CA LEU A 196 1.20 -40.23 1.46
C LEU A 196 2.13 -40.97 0.50
N ASP A 197 2.83 -40.26 -0.40
CA ASP A 197 3.84 -40.82 -1.29
C ASP A 197 5.14 -40.03 -1.17
N PHE A 198 6.11 -40.59 -0.43
CA PHE A 198 7.39 -39.94 -0.19
C PHE A 198 8.27 -39.76 -1.44
N ASN A 199 7.91 -40.35 -2.59
CA ASN A 199 8.58 -40.01 -3.85
C ASN A 199 8.32 -38.56 -4.27
N HIS A 200 7.15 -38.00 -3.94
CA HIS A 200 6.87 -36.60 -4.20
C HIS A 200 7.75 -35.68 -3.36
N GLU A 201 7.83 -35.94 -2.05
CA GLU A 201 8.71 -35.19 -1.14
C GLU A 201 10.18 -35.27 -1.59
N ALA A 202 10.66 -36.47 -1.93
CA ALA A 202 12.00 -36.67 -2.47
C ALA A 202 12.29 -35.81 -3.71
N GLU A 203 11.37 -35.78 -4.68
CA GLU A 203 11.57 -35.02 -5.91
C GLU A 203 11.47 -33.51 -5.69
N ASN A 204 10.60 -33.07 -4.78
CA ASN A 204 10.51 -31.68 -4.36
C ASN A 204 11.84 -31.24 -3.70
N THR A 205 12.40 -32.04 -2.79
CA THR A 205 13.70 -31.77 -2.14
C THR A 205 14.81 -31.63 -3.16
N ARG A 206 14.89 -32.54 -4.16
CA ARG A 206 15.89 -32.44 -5.24
C ARG A 206 15.71 -31.19 -6.08
N THR A 207 14.46 -30.84 -6.38
CA THR A 207 14.14 -29.66 -7.18
C THR A 207 14.54 -28.38 -6.45
N VAL A 208 14.16 -28.22 -5.18
CA VAL A 208 14.54 -27.03 -4.40
C VAL A 208 16.05 -26.96 -4.17
N SER A 209 16.70 -28.08 -3.85
CA SER A 209 18.17 -28.14 -3.70
C SER A 209 18.91 -27.67 -4.96
N ARG A 210 18.42 -28.08 -6.15
CA ARG A 210 18.96 -27.63 -7.44
C ARG A 210 18.72 -26.14 -7.67
N ASN A 211 17.49 -25.68 -7.45
CA ASN A 211 17.08 -24.29 -7.71
C ASN A 211 17.82 -23.28 -6.82
N LEU A 212 18.02 -23.60 -5.54
CA LEU A 212 18.75 -22.75 -4.60
C LEU A 212 20.28 -22.80 -4.79
N GLY A 213 20.78 -23.66 -5.69
CA GLY A 213 22.19 -23.71 -6.03
C GLY A 213 23.09 -24.27 -4.92
N CYS A 214 22.57 -25.12 -4.04
CA CYS A 214 23.28 -25.64 -2.86
C CYS A 214 24.56 -26.44 -3.18
N LYS A 215 24.76 -26.84 -4.46
CA LYS A 215 25.90 -27.66 -4.93
C LYS A 215 26.88 -26.91 -5.87
N ILE A 216 26.79 -25.59 -6.04
CA ILE A 216 27.66 -24.83 -6.98
C ILE A 216 28.95 -24.34 -6.30
N ALA A 217 30.09 -24.62 -6.94
CA ALA A 217 31.44 -24.28 -6.47
C ALA A 217 31.67 -22.75 -6.27
N PRO A 218 32.57 -22.36 -5.34
CA PRO A 218 32.97 -20.96 -5.19
C PRO A 218 33.78 -20.50 -6.41
N GLY A 219 33.24 -19.55 -7.20
CA GLY A 219 33.96 -18.96 -8.35
C GLY A 219 33.09 -18.40 -9.48
N GLU A 220 31.81 -18.77 -9.58
CA GLU A 220 30.89 -18.20 -10.57
C GLU A 220 30.20 -16.93 -10.03
N SER A 221 30.08 -15.92 -10.90
CA SER A 221 29.67 -14.53 -10.64
C SER A 221 28.60 -14.36 -9.54
N TYR A 222 28.86 -13.46 -8.59
CA TYR A 222 27.96 -13.07 -7.51
C TYR A 222 26.65 -12.46 -8.05
N SER A 223 25.63 -13.28 -8.29
CA SER A 223 24.26 -12.78 -8.51
C SER A 223 23.67 -12.32 -7.16
N SER A 224 23.00 -11.18 -7.12
CA SER A 224 22.35 -10.60 -5.94
C SER A 224 21.31 -11.52 -5.27
N ASN A 225 20.84 -12.54 -6.01
CA ASN A 225 19.78 -13.45 -5.61
C ASN A 225 20.31 -14.77 -5.01
N ARG A 226 21.63 -14.95 -4.85
CA ARG A 226 22.16 -16.17 -4.20
C ARG A 226 21.70 -16.25 -2.75
N VAL A 227 21.41 -17.46 -2.29
CA VAL A 227 21.03 -17.76 -0.90
C VAL A 227 22.02 -18.74 -0.29
N ASN A 228 22.20 -18.68 1.02
CA ASN A 228 23.18 -19.48 1.75
C ASN A 228 22.48 -20.48 2.69
N VAL A 229 21.96 -21.56 2.13
CA VAL A 229 21.22 -22.59 2.87
C VAL A 229 21.72 -24.01 2.57
N LEU A 230 21.40 -24.95 3.45
CA LEU A 230 21.70 -26.37 3.32
C LEU A 230 20.42 -27.19 3.18
N ILE A 231 20.45 -28.23 2.36
CA ILE A 231 19.35 -29.18 2.16
C ILE A 231 19.95 -30.58 2.15
N PRO A 232 19.43 -31.54 2.93
CA PRO A 232 19.97 -32.90 2.98
C PRO A 232 19.84 -33.59 1.63
N GLU A 233 20.85 -34.38 1.26
CA GLU A 233 20.79 -35.19 0.06
C GLU A 233 19.72 -36.30 0.17
N VAL A 234 18.95 -36.48 -0.92
CA VAL A 234 18.02 -37.60 -1.04
C VAL A 234 18.77 -38.84 -1.52
N ILE A 235 18.94 -39.82 -0.63
CA ILE A 235 19.69 -41.04 -0.92
C ILE A 235 18.77 -42.07 -1.60
N GLN A 236 17.60 -42.33 -1.00
CA GLN A 236 16.65 -43.30 -1.53
C GLN A 236 15.21 -42.97 -1.09
N SER A 237 14.23 -43.24 -1.94
CA SER A 237 12.82 -43.05 -1.63
C SER A 237 11.95 -44.20 -2.15
N THR A 238 10.89 -44.50 -1.43
CA THR A 238 9.76 -45.33 -1.85
C THR A 238 8.45 -44.60 -1.52
N LYS A 239 7.30 -45.28 -1.61
CA LYS A 239 6.02 -44.66 -1.24
C LYS A 239 5.93 -44.39 0.26
N SER A 240 6.50 -45.26 1.07
CA SER A 240 6.37 -45.22 2.54
C SER A 240 7.69 -45.09 3.31
N VAL A 241 8.85 -45.07 2.64
CA VAL A 241 10.15 -44.81 3.28
C VAL A 241 10.96 -43.77 2.50
N LEU A 242 11.56 -42.82 3.22
CA LEU A 242 12.47 -41.81 2.67
C LEU A 242 13.77 -41.80 3.47
N ILE A 243 14.89 -41.98 2.79
CA ILE A 243 16.24 -41.97 3.35
C ILE A 243 16.95 -40.71 2.88
N LEU A 244 17.31 -39.85 3.82
CA LEU A 244 18.04 -38.59 3.59
C LEU A 244 19.38 -38.62 4.32
N GLU A 245 20.31 -37.80 3.87
CA GLU A 245 21.53 -37.46 4.62
C GLU A 245 21.19 -36.99 6.04
N TYR A 246 21.94 -37.47 7.04
CA TYR A 246 21.82 -36.97 8.41
C TYR A 246 22.53 -35.62 8.54
N MET A 247 21.77 -34.60 8.97
CA MET A 247 22.30 -33.26 9.22
C MET A 247 22.42 -33.01 10.72
N ASP A 248 23.65 -32.82 11.21
CA ASP A 248 23.88 -32.45 12.61
C ASP A 248 23.66 -30.95 12.81
N GLY A 249 22.53 -30.59 13.41
CA GLY A 249 22.13 -29.19 13.58
C GLY A 249 21.34 -28.92 14.85
N ILE A 250 21.27 -27.64 15.19
CA ILE A 250 20.58 -27.08 16.37
C ILE A 250 19.16 -26.69 15.95
N ARG A 251 18.15 -27.04 16.76
CA ARG A 251 16.77 -26.64 16.51
C ARG A 251 16.58 -25.14 16.75
N LEU A 252 15.73 -24.48 15.96
CA LEU A 252 15.49 -23.03 16.09
C LEU A 252 14.90 -22.62 17.44
N ASN A 253 14.19 -23.51 18.13
CA ASN A 253 13.62 -23.23 19.46
C ASN A 253 14.60 -23.48 20.62
N ASP A 254 15.81 -23.98 20.35
CA ASP A 254 16.84 -24.20 21.37
C ASP A 254 17.74 -22.96 21.53
N SER A 255 17.19 -21.92 22.14
CA SER A 255 17.89 -20.65 22.35
C SER A 255 19.22 -20.80 23.09
N ALA A 256 19.30 -21.74 24.05
CA ALA A 256 20.51 -21.96 24.84
C ALA A 256 21.65 -22.50 23.98
N SER A 257 21.38 -23.49 23.13
CA SER A 257 22.38 -24.01 22.20
C SER A 257 22.76 -22.99 21.13
N LEU A 258 21.80 -22.23 20.59
CA LEU A 258 22.09 -21.18 19.60
C LEU A 258 23.03 -20.10 20.17
N GLU A 259 22.83 -19.70 21.42
CA GLU A 259 23.70 -18.75 22.12
C GLU A 259 25.07 -19.35 22.43
N ALA A 260 25.14 -20.61 22.86
CA ALA A 260 26.40 -21.30 23.16
C ALA A 260 27.30 -21.44 21.93
N PHE A 261 26.71 -21.62 20.75
CA PHE A 261 27.43 -21.68 19.48
C PHE A 261 27.67 -20.29 18.84
N GLY A 262 27.19 -19.20 19.45
CA GLY A 262 27.37 -17.85 18.93
C GLY A 262 26.61 -17.60 17.61
N VAL A 263 25.48 -18.26 17.41
CA VAL A 263 24.69 -18.15 16.17
C VAL A 263 24.06 -16.76 16.07
N ASP A 264 24.28 -16.10 14.93
CA ASP A 264 23.56 -14.89 14.57
C ASP A 264 22.12 -15.22 14.16
N LYS A 265 21.19 -15.10 15.12
CA LYS A 265 19.76 -15.38 14.93
C LYS A 265 19.13 -14.49 13.84
N GLN A 266 19.61 -13.25 13.68
CA GLN A 266 19.10 -12.31 12.67
C GLN A 266 19.45 -12.83 11.28
N ASN A 267 20.74 -13.10 11.03
CA ASN A 267 21.22 -13.62 9.75
C ASN A 267 20.55 -14.96 9.36
N ILE A 268 20.31 -15.86 10.33
CA ILE A 268 19.60 -17.13 10.05
C ILE A 268 18.18 -16.89 9.53
N VAL A 269 17.41 -16.00 10.17
CA VAL A 269 16.03 -15.72 9.74
C VAL A 269 16.00 -14.94 8.42
N GLU A 270 16.96 -14.05 8.19
CA GLU A 270 17.14 -13.36 6.91
C GLU A 270 17.42 -14.36 5.77
N GLU A 271 18.37 -15.29 5.95
CA GLU A 271 18.68 -16.31 4.94
C GLU A 271 17.53 -17.28 4.67
N ILE A 272 16.77 -17.68 5.71
CA ILE A 272 15.53 -18.44 5.52
C ILE A 272 14.54 -17.62 4.68
N THR A 273 14.37 -16.33 4.99
CA THR A 273 13.47 -15.44 4.25
C THR A 273 13.92 -15.29 2.80
N ARG A 274 15.22 -15.11 2.54
CA ARG A 274 15.81 -15.05 1.19
C ARG A 274 15.57 -16.35 0.41
N ALA A 275 15.73 -17.51 1.04
CA ALA A 275 15.47 -18.81 0.41
C ALA A 275 14.00 -18.98 -0.02
N TYR A 276 13.05 -18.49 0.78
CA TYR A 276 11.63 -18.48 0.39
C TYR A 276 11.34 -17.43 -0.68
N ALA A 277 11.98 -16.25 -0.63
CA ALA A 277 11.87 -15.23 -1.67
C ALA A 277 12.36 -15.76 -3.03
N HIS A 278 13.49 -16.47 -3.05
CA HIS A 278 14.01 -17.13 -4.25
C HIS A 278 13.02 -18.14 -4.82
N GLN A 279 12.56 -19.06 -3.97
CA GLN A 279 11.57 -20.08 -4.35
C GLN A 279 10.29 -19.46 -4.96
N ILE A 280 9.77 -18.39 -4.37
CA ILE A 280 8.54 -17.72 -4.82
C ILE A 280 8.77 -16.94 -6.11
N TYR A 281 9.76 -16.06 -6.14
CA TYR A 281 9.93 -15.05 -7.19
C TYR A 281 10.87 -15.50 -8.31
N VAL A 282 11.96 -16.19 -7.99
CA VAL A 282 12.91 -16.65 -9.00
C VAL A 282 12.39 -17.92 -9.64
N ASP A 283 12.16 -18.97 -8.84
CA ASP A 283 11.81 -20.29 -9.35
C ASP A 283 10.33 -20.43 -9.70
N GLY A 284 9.45 -19.73 -8.98
CA GLY A 284 8.02 -19.99 -9.00
C GLY A 284 7.69 -21.41 -8.49
N PHE A 285 8.55 -21.98 -7.65
CA PHE A 285 8.36 -23.28 -7.03
C PHE A 285 8.76 -23.19 -5.56
N PHE A 286 7.76 -23.17 -4.67
CA PHE A 286 7.98 -22.82 -3.27
C PHE A 286 7.34 -23.77 -2.28
N ASN A 287 7.99 -23.94 -1.14
CA ASN A 287 7.45 -24.65 0.00
C ASN A 287 6.36 -23.82 0.70
N GLY A 288 5.23 -24.43 1.01
CA GLY A 288 4.07 -23.83 1.67
C GLY A 288 4.07 -23.94 3.19
N ASP A 289 5.11 -24.54 3.79
CA ASP A 289 5.15 -24.81 5.23
C ASP A 289 6.50 -24.47 5.92
N PRO A 290 6.83 -23.17 6.10
CA PRO A 290 8.01 -22.73 6.87
C PRO A 290 7.79 -22.87 8.39
N HIS A 291 7.38 -24.04 8.88
CA HIS A 291 7.24 -24.27 10.31
C HIS A 291 8.64 -24.33 10.98
N PRO A 292 8.85 -23.76 12.19
CA PRO A 292 10.16 -23.78 12.86
C PRO A 292 10.78 -25.17 13.03
N GLY A 293 9.94 -26.21 13.16
CA GLY A 293 10.39 -27.61 13.25
C GLY A 293 11.00 -28.17 11.96
N ASN A 294 10.83 -27.50 10.82
CA ASN A 294 11.37 -27.92 9.52
C ASN A 294 12.75 -27.31 9.24
N PHE A 295 13.34 -26.62 10.22
CA PHE A 295 14.63 -25.98 10.10
C PHE A 295 15.59 -26.40 11.22
N LEU A 296 16.86 -26.52 10.87
CA LEU A 296 17.98 -26.59 11.82
C LEU A 296 19.01 -25.50 11.50
N VAL A 297 19.93 -25.26 12.41
CA VAL A 297 21.13 -24.44 12.18
C VAL A 297 22.33 -25.36 12.23
N SER A 298 23.19 -25.31 11.21
CA SER A 298 24.44 -26.08 11.20
C SER A 298 25.37 -25.62 12.33
N LYS A 299 26.01 -26.58 12.98
CA LYS A 299 26.95 -26.33 14.08
C LYS A 299 28.29 -25.77 13.62
N GLU A 300 28.67 -26.00 12.37
CA GLU A 300 29.93 -25.52 11.79
C GLU A 300 29.79 -24.07 11.31
N ALA A 301 30.85 -23.28 11.53
CA ALA A 301 30.93 -21.91 11.02
C ALA A 301 31.38 -21.91 9.52
N PRO A 302 30.82 -21.04 8.66
CA PRO A 302 29.72 -20.13 8.96
C PRO A 302 28.39 -20.88 9.15
N HIS A 303 27.66 -20.52 10.22
CA HIS A 303 26.37 -21.12 10.54
C HIS A 303 25.36 -20.84 9.45
N ARG A 304 24.73 -21.90 8.95
CA ARG A 304 23.74 -21.86 7.86
C ARG A 304 22.44 -22.53 8.27
N PRO A 305 21.29 -22.01 7.81
CA PRO A 305 20.01 -22.71 7.96
C PRO A 305 19.98 -23.98 7.11
N ILE A 306 19.45 -25.05 7.69
CA ILE A 306 19.22 -26.35 7.05
C ILE A 306 17.71 -26.52 6.90
N LEU A 307 17.23 -26.75 5.68
CA LEU A 307 15.82 -26.92 5.35
C LEU A 307 15.53 -28.42 5.18
N LEU A 308 14.58 -28.95 5.95
CA LEU A 308 14.37 -30.40 6.06
C LEU A 308 13.14 -30.95 5.32
N ASP A 309 12.06 -30.17 5.21
CA ASP A 309 10.76 -30.67 4.72
C ASP A 309 10.30 -29.92 3.47
N PHE A 310 9.98 -30.68 2.42
CA PHE A 310 9.42 -30.20 1.15
C PHE A 310 8.17 -31.00 0.73
N GLY A 311 7.40 -31.51 1.70
CA GLY A 311 6.17 -32.27 1.47
C GLY A 311 5.03 -31.44 0.86
N LEU A 312 5.01 -30.12 1.09
CA LEU A 312 4.00 -29.20 0.58
C LEU A 312 4.60 -28.13 -0.33
N THR A 313 4.88 -28.45 -1.58
CA THR A 313 5.36 -27.46 -2.56
C THR A 313 4.31 -27.06 -3.59
N LYS A 314 4.37 -25.81 -4.06
CA LYS A 314 3.50 -25.26 -5.09
C LYS A 314 4.28 -24.68 -6.25
N LYS A 315 3.75 -24.88 -7.45
CA LYS A 315 4.28 -24.29 -8.68
C LYS A 315 3.38 -23.14 -9.14
N LEU A 316 3.95 -21.97 -9.30
CA LEU A 316 3.31 -20.76 -9.80
C LEU A 316 3.52 -20.65 -11.32
N SER A 317 2.51 -20.18 -12.04
CA SER A 317 2.69 -19.76 -13.43
C SER A 317 3.54 -18.48 -13.50
N SER A 318 4.17 -18.21 -14.64
CA SER A 318 4.93 -16.96 -14.83
C SER A 318 4.05 -15.71 -14.65
N SER A 319 2.80 -15.75 -15.11
CA SER A 319 1.83 -14.65 -14.93
C SER A 319 1.50 -14.41 -13.46
N LEU A 320 1.25 -15.48 -12.70
CA LEU A 320 0.94 -15.38 -11.27
C LEU A 320 2.16 -14.89 -10.48
N LYS A 321 3.37 -15.32 -10.87
CA LYS A 321 4.63 -14.87 -10.28
C LYS A 321 4.85 -13.37 -10.46
N GLN A 322 4.61 -12.85 -11.68
CA GLN A 322 4.66 -11.42 -11.97
C GLN A 322 3.59 -10.64 -11.20
N ALA A 323 2.35 -11.13 -11.18
CA ALA A 323 1.26 -10.48 -10.47
C ALA A 323 1.51 -10.46 -8.94
N LEU A 324 2.06 -11.53 -8.37
CA LEU A 324 2.48 -11.57 -6.95
C LEU A 324 3.63 -10.59 -6.67
N ALA A 325 4.62 -10.50 -7.56
CA ALA A 325 5.71 -9.54 -7.43
C ALA A 325 5.20 -8.08 -7.51
N LYS A 326 4.33 -7.80 -8.48
CA LYS A 326 3.65 -6.50 -8.64
C LYS A 326 2.81 -6.17 -7.41
N MET A 327 2.02 -7.11 -6.89
CA MET A 327 1.24 -6.94 -5.65
C MET A 327 2.16 -6.60 -4.47
N PHE A 328 3.25 -7.35 -4.30
CA PHE A 328 4.21 -7.16 -3.21
C PHE A 328 4.86 -5.77 -3.26
N LEU A 329 5.35 -5.37 -4.43
CA LEU A 329 6.05 -4.11 -4.63
C LEU A 329 5.10 -2.90 -4.63
N ALA A 330 3.92 -3.01 -5.24
CA ALA A 330 2.88 -1.99 -5.17
C ALA A 330 2.43 -1.77 -3.73
N SER A 331 2.31 -2.84 -2.94
CA SER A 331 2.03 -2.72 -1.51
C SER A 331 3.14 -2.01 -0.74
N ALA A 332 4.41 -2.29 -1.07
CA ALA A 332 5.55 -1.64 -0.44
C ALA A 332 5.62 -0.14 -0.76
N GLU A 333 5.24 0.25 -1.98
CA GLU A 333 5.17 1.66 -2.40
C GLU A 333 3.84 2.35 -2.04
N GLY A 334 2.86 1.65 -1.45
CA GLY A 334 1.53 2.21 -1.21
C GLY A 334 0.73 2.51 -2.49
N ASP A 335 1.13 1.92 -3.63
CA ASP A 335 0.46 2.07 -4.92
C ASP A 335 -0.83 1.24 -4.96
N HIS A 336 -1.94 1.85 -4.56
CA HIS A 336 -3.24 1.19 -4.53
C HIS A 336 -3.75 0.76 -5.90
N VAL A 337 -3.43 1.50 -6.96
CA VAL A 337 -3.96 1.19 -8.28
C VAL A 337 -3.21 0.01 -8.90
N ALA A 338 -1.87 0.02 -8.79
CA ALA A 338 -1.06 -1.13 -9.19
C ALA A 338 -1.38 -2.37 -8.34
N LEU A 339 -1.68 -2.19 -7.05
CA LEU A 339 -2.09 -3.27 -6.15
C LEU A 339 -3.43 -3.88 -6.58
N LEU A 340 -4.44 -3.06 -6.89
CA LEU A 340 -5.74 -3.51 -7.40
C LEU A 340 -5.61 -4.21 -8.76
N SER A 341 -4.78 -3.67 -9.66
CA SER A 341 -4.46 -4.28 -10.95
C SER A 341 -3.84 -5.66 -10.73
N ALA A 342 -2.83 -5.77 -9.86
CA ALA A 342 -2.17 -7.03 -9.56
C ALA A 342 -3.14 -8.05 -8.94
N MET A 343 -4.02 -7.62 -8.03
CA MET A 343 -5.08 -8.48 -7.49
C MET A 343 -6.01 -9.01 -8.58
N SER A 344 -6.43 -8.13 -9.49
CA SER A 344 -7.28 -8.50 -10.63
C SER A 344 -6.58 -9.50 -11.57
N GLU A 345 -5.30 -9.28 -11.88
CA GLU A 345 -4.46 -10.17 -12.69
C GLU A 345 -4.33 -11.58 -12.08
N MET A 346 -4.37 -11.69 -10.74
CA MET A 346 -4.40 -12.98 -10.04
C MET A 346 -5.81 -13.61 -9.96
N GLY A 347 -6.84 -12.96 -10.51
CA GLY A 347 -8.23 -13.43 -10.48
C GLY A 347 -8.98 -13.05 -9.19
N LEU A 348 -8.42 -12.19 -8.35
CA LEU A 348 -9.06 -11.73 -7.12
C LEU A 348 -10.01 -10.56 -7.47
N ARG A 349 -11.31 -10.86 -7.52
CA ARG A 349 -12.35 -9.86 -7.77
C ARG A 349 -12.87 -9.31 -6.44
N LEU A 350 -12.56 -8.06 -6.18
CA LEU A 350 -13.18 -7.31 -5.08
C LEU A 350 -14.58 -6.90 -5.55
N ARG A 351 -15.60 -7.11 -4.71
CA ARG A 351 -17.00 -6.75 -5.06
C ARG A 351 -17.23 -5.24 -5.18
N LEU A 352 -16.27 -4.41 -4.76
CA LEU A 352 -16.39 -2.95 -4.72
C LEU A 352 -15.02 -2.25 -4.81
N ASP A 353 -15.03 -1.04 -5.36
CA ASP A 353 -14.01 0.01 -5.17
C ASP A 353 -14.03 0.50 -3.71
N MET A 354 -13.54 -0.33 -2.78
CA MET A 354 -13.43 0.01 -1.35
C MET A 354 -11.96 -0.02 -0.92
N PRO A 355 -11.25 1.11 -1.05
CA PRO A 355 -9.82 1.20 -0.76
C PRO A 355 -9.44 0.81 0.68
N GLU A 356 -10.37 0.95 1.63
CA GLU A 356 -10.15 0.57 3.03
C GLU A 356 -9.96 -0.95 3.22
N GLN A 357 -10.58 -1.78 2.37
CA GLN A 357 -10.40 -3.24 2.42
C GLN A 357 -9.11 -3.67 1.73
N VAL A 358 -8.72 -2.97 0.67
CA VAL A 358 -7.39 -3.11 0.07
C VAL A 358 -6.32 -2.75 1.11
N MET A 359 -6.53 -1.68 1.89
CA MET A 359 -5.69 -1.30 3.02
C MET A 359 -5.65 -2.33 4.14
N GLU A 360 -6.79 -2.96 4.48
CA GLU A 360 -6.80 -4.09 5.43
C GLU A 360 -5.97 -5.26 4.89
N ILE A 361 -6.06 -5.58 3.60
CA ILE A 361 -5.23 -6.61 2.95
C ILE A 361 -3.75 -6.18 3.00
N THR A 362 -3.38 -4.98 2.55
CA THR A 362 -2.01 -4.42 2.65
C THR A 362 -1.47 -4.50 4.09
N ASN A 363 -2.28 -4.12 5.09
CA ASN A 363 -1.91 -4.12 6.50
C ASN A 363 -1.77 -5.53 7.09
N VAL A 364 -2.61 -6.48 6.68
CA VAL A 364 -2.52 -7.88 7.11
C VAL A 364 -1.30 -8.55 6.47
N PHE A 365 -1.00 -8.25 5.21
CA PHE A 365 0.10 -8.88 4.48
C PHE A 365 1.48 -8.26 4.76
N PHE A 366 1.60 -6.98 5.13
CA PHE A 366 2.91 -6.28 5.10
C PHE A 366 3.29 -5.43 6.32
N ARG A 367 2.69 -5.64 7.50
CA ARG A 367 3.28 -5.12 8.76
C ARG A 367 4.74 -5.57 8.90
N SER A 368 5.61 -4.63 9.30
CA SER A 368 6.88 -4.93 9.97
C SER A 368 6.61 -5.90 11.11
N SER A 369 7.53 -6.84 11.35
CA SER A 369 7.39 -7.81 12.44
C SER A 369 7.32 -7.05 13.78
N THR A 370 6.10 -6.80 14.25
CA THR A 370 5.86 -6.11 15.51
C THR A 370 5.99 -7.15 16.63
N PRO A 371 6.76 -6.88 17.70
CA PRO A 371 6.83 -7.79 18.84
C PRO A 371 5.43 -8.08 19.42
N ALA A 372 5.28 -9.24 20.08
CA ALA A 372 3.97 -9.77 20.49
C ALA A 372 3.13 -8.83 21.39
N ASN A 373 3.78 -7.92 22.12
CA ASN A 373 3.15 -6.94 23.00
C ASN A 373 2.47 -5.78 22.24
N GLU A 374 3.03 -5.34 21.11
CA GLU A 374 2.49 -4.26 20.26
C GLU A 374 1.42 -4.77 19.29
N ALA A 375 1.46 -6.05 18.91
CA ALA A 375 0.45 -6.70 18.07
C ALA A 375 -0.97 -6.60 18.66
N GLN A 376 -1.10 -6.64 19.99
CA GLN A 376 -2.39 -6.63 20.69
C GLN A 376 -3.04 -5.24 20.72
N GLN A 377 -2.25 -4.16 20.86
CA GLN A 377 -2.72 -2.78 20.74
C GLN A 377 -3.13 -2.46 19.30
N ASN A 378 -2.32 -2.93 18.34
CA ASN A 378 -2.57 -2.79 16.91
C ASN A 378 -3.77 -3.62 16.39
N LEU A 379 -4.16 -4.69 17.09
CA LEU A 379 -5.39 -5.44 16.81
C LEU A 379 -6.62 -4.73 17.36
N LYS A 380 -6.51 -4.08 18.53
CA LYS A 380 -7.58 -3.23 19.06
C LYS A 380 -7.85 -2.03 18.16
N SER A 381 -6.83 -1.28 17.76
CA SER A 381 -6.98 -0.13 16.85
C SER A 381 -7.57 -0.53 15.50
N LEU A 382 -7.14 -1.66 14.93
CA LEU A 382 -7.74 -2.22 13.71
C LEU A 382 -9.19 -2.64 13.91
N SER A 383 -9.53 -3.26 15.04
CA SER A 383 -10.92 -3.67 15.30
C SER A 383 -11.85 -2.45 15.44
N GLU A 384 -11.37 -1.38 16.09
CA GLU A 384 -12.08 -0.11 16.23
C GLU A 384 -12.21 0.62 14.88
N GLN A 385 -11.15 0.60 14.07
CA GLN A 385 -11.15 1.21 12.74
C GLN A 385 -12.05 0.43 11.76
N ARG A 386 -12.03 -0.91 11.82
CA ARG A 386 -12.95 -1.77 11.08
C ARG A 386 -14.40 -1.54 11.49
N GLU A 387 -14.68 -1.33 12.77
CA GLU A 387 -16.02 -1.02 13.26
C GLU A 387 -16.50 0.38 12.82
N LYS A 388 -15.61 1.39 12.82
CA LYS A 388 -15.89 2.72 12.25
C LYS A 388 -16.13 2.66 10.74
N ASN A 389 -15.27 1.99 9.98
CA ASN A 389 -15.38 1.83 8.53
C ASN A 389 -16.65 1.06 8.15
N MET A 390 -17.02 0.03 8.93
CA MET A 390 -18.25 -0.72 8.71
C MET A 390 -19.51 0.12 8.94
N LYS A 391 -19.49 1.07 9.89
CA LYS A 391 -20.58 2.05 10.07
C LYS A 391 -20.70 2.98 8.87
N VAL A 392 -19.57 3.46 8.34
CA VAL A 392 -19.56 4.29 7.11
C VAL A 392 -20.11 3.53 5.91
N ILE A 393 -19.77 2.25 5.76
CA ILE A 393 -20.33 1.36 4.71
C ILE A 393 -21.84 1.18 4.90
N GLN A 394 -22.27 0.94 6.14
CA GLN A 394 -23.68 0.79 6.48
C GLN A 394 -24.49 2.05 6.11
N GLU A 395 -23.96 3.23 6.40
CA GLU A 395 -24.59 4.52 6.09
C GLU A 395 -24.57 4.82 4.58
N LYS A 396 -23.43 4.67 3.90
CA LYS A 396 -23.31 4.95 2.46
C LYS A 396 -24.11 4.00 1.59
N MET A 397 -24.27 2.74 1.99
CA MET A 397 -24.97 1.72 1.21
C MET A 397 -26.40 1.43 1.67
N GLN A 398 -26.89 2.13 2.72
CA GLN A 398 -28.22 1.90 3.31
C GLN A 398 -28.48 0.42 3.64
N LEU A 399 -27.43 -0.32 4.01
CA LEU A 399 -27.52 -1.75 4.28
C LEU A 399 -28.17 -1.98 5.64
N ASN A 400 -29.11 -2.92 5.72
CA ASN A 400 -29.67 -3.30 7.01
C ASN A 400 -28.61 -4.03 7.87
N PRO A 401 -28.72 -4.03 9.20
CA PRO A 401 -27.74 -4.68 10.10
C PRO A 401 -27.50 -6.18 9.83
N LYS A 402 -28.47 -6.85 9.18
CA LYS A 402 -28.35 -8.26 8.75
C LYS A 402 -27.58 -8.43 7.43
N GLU A 403 -27.60 -7.43 6.56
CA GLU A 403 -26.89 -7.43 5.27
C GLU A 403 -25.42 -7.07 5.47
N VAL A 404 -25.13 -6.13 6.37
CA VAL A 404 -23.76 -5.80 6.82
C VAL A 404 -23.05 -7.02 7.40
N LYS A 405 -23.73 -7.81 8.25
CA LYS A 405 -23.19 -9.07 8.79
C LYS A 405 -22.95 -10.17 7.75
N ARG A 406 -23.53 -10.04 6.55
CA ARG A 406 -23.45 -11.03 5.45
C ARG A 406 -22.57 -10.54 4.30
N PHE A 407 -22.02 -9.33 4.41
CA PHE A 407 -21.20 -8.76 3.37
C PHE A 407 -19.81 -9.39 3.40
N ASN A 408 -19.54 -10.31 2.46
CA ASN A 408 -18.18 -10.75 2.18
C ASN A 408 -17.60 -9.87 1.06
N PRO A 409 -16.55 -9.07 1.34
CA PRO A 409 -15.97 -8.14 0.38
C PRO A 409 -15.22 -8.80 -0.78
N VAL A 410 -14.80 -10.05 -0.61
CA VAL A 410 -14.00 -10.80 -1.58
C VAL A 410 -14.87 -11.92 -2.16
N ASP A 411 -14.97 -11.98 -3.49
CA ASP A 411 -15.76 -13.02 -4.18
C ASP A 411 -15.18 -14.43 -3.96
N ALA A 412 -13.85 -14.57 -4.03
CA ALA A 412 -13.08 -15.77 -3.68
C ALA A 412 -11.58 -15.42 -3.64
N PHE A 413 -10.81 -16.01 -2.72
CA PHE A 413 -9.35 -16.00 -2.77
C PHE A 413 -8.86 -17.19 -3.61
N PRO A 414 -8.03 -16.98 -4.65
CA PRO A 414 -7.30 -18.08 -5.30
C PRO A 414 -6.52 -18.91 -4.28
N GLY A 415 -6.55 -20.24 -4.40
CA GLY A 415 -5.90 -21.16 -3.46
C GLY A 415 -4.39 -20.89 -3.28
N ASP A 416 -3.71 -20.45 -4.34
CA ASP A 416 -2.28 -20.13 -4.29
C ASP A 416 -1.96 -18.89 -3.44
N ILE A 417 -2.86 -17.89 -3.38
CA ILE A 417 -2.71 -16.70 -2.53
C ILE A 417 -2.84 -17.06 -1.05
N VAL A 418 -3.71 -18.03 -0.72
CA VAL A 418 -3.87 -18.51 0.66
C VAL A 418 -2.56 -19.11 1.18
N ILE A 419 -1.85 -19.86 0.33
CA ILE A 419 -0.57 -20.49 0.69
C ILE A 419 0.53 -19.44 0.79
N PHE A 420 0.57 -18.46 -0.12
CA PHE A 420 1.49 -17.33 -0.02
C PHE A 420 1.30 -16.55 1.30
N GLY A 421 0.04 -16.22 1.66
CA GLY A 421 -0.26 -15.56 2.93
C GLY A 421 0.11 -16.40 4.15
N ARG A 422 -0.07 -17.73 4.07
CA ARG A 422 0.39 -18.67 5.11
C ARG A 422 1.90 -18.61 5.30
N VAL A 423 2.67 -18.67 4.20
CA VAL A 423 4.14 -18.61 4.24
C VAL A 423 4.61 -17.34 4.95
N LEU A 424 4.08 -16.17 4.58
CA LEU A 424 4.43 -14.90 5.23
C LEU A 424 4.09 -14.88 6.72
N ASN A 425 2.93 -15.42 7.11
CA ASN A 425 2.53 -15.46 8.53
C ASN A 425 3.40 -16.42 9.36
N LEU A 426 3.78 -17.57 8.80
CA LEU A 426 4.64 -18.53 9.48
C LEU A 426 6.09 -18.02 9.59
N LEU A 427 6.61 -17.36 8.56
CA LEU A 427 7.89 -16.65 8.64
C LEU A 427 7.86 -15.60 9.76
N ARG A 428 6.80 -14.78 9.85
CA ARG A 428 6.62 -13.84 10.97
C ARG A 428 6.61 -14.54 12.34
N GLY A 429 5.90 -15.66 12.46
CA GLY A 429 5.90 -16.49 13.65
C GLY A 429 7.32 -16.97 14.02
N LEU A 430 8.14 -17.27 13.01
CA LEU A 430 9.54 -17.61 13.19
C LEU A 430 10.36 -16.43 13.74
N SER A 431 10.22 -15.21 13.21
CA SER A 431 10.88 -14.02 13.78
C SER A 431 10.56 -13.82 15.25
N SER A 432 9.28 -13.98 15.63
CA SER A 432 8.86 -13.88 17.03
C SER A 432 9.45 -14.98 17.89
N THR A 433 9.59 -16.21 17.36
CA THR A 433 10.18 -17.34 18.10
C THR A 433 11.67 -17.14 18.34
N MET A 434 12.36 -16.57 17.36
CA MET A 434 13.80 -16.28 17.40
C MET A 434 14.13 -14.96 18.11
N ASN A 435 13.12 -14.18 18.50
CA ASN A 435 13.24 -12.84 19.10
C ASN A 435 14.06 -11.86 18.22
N VAL A 436 13.78 -11.85 16.92
CA VAL A 436 14.45 -10.98 15.93
C VAL A 436 13.46 -10.04 15.24
N ARG A 437 13.94 -8.89 14.80
CA ARG A 437 13.15 -7.91 14.03
C ARG A 437 13.59 -7.98 12.57
N ILE A 438 12.70 -8.50 11.73
CA ILE A 438 12.96 -8.68 10.30
C ILE A 438 11.99 -7.81 9.51
N VAL A 439 12.53 -6.99 8.62
CA VAL A 439 11.76 -6.26 7.62
C VAL A 439 11.68 -7.11 6.36
N TYR A 440 10.71 -8.02 6.32
CA TYR A 440 10.49 -8.96 5.21
C TYR A 440 10.41 -8.27 3.84
N LEU A 441 9.89 -7.04 3.81
CA LEU A 441 9.83 -6.22 2.60
C LEU A 441 11.21 -6.01 1.99
N ASP A 442 12.20 -5.63 2.80
CA ASP A 442 13.53 -5.30 2.31
C ASP A 442 14.29 -6.55 1.87
N VAL A 443 14.10 -7.66 2.58
CA VAL A 443 14.74 -8.94 2.25
C VAL A 443 14.19 -9.52 0.93
N MET A 444 12.87 -9.44 0.72
CA MET A 444 12.23 -10.06 -0.45
C MET A 444 12.15 -9.12 -1.68
N ARG A 445 12.24 -7.78 -1.49
CA ARG A 445 12.14 -6.78 -2.57
C ARG A 445 13.09 -7.07 -3.75
N PRO A 446 14.40 -7.35 -3.58
CA PRO A 446 15.29 -7.60 -4.72
C PRO A 446 14.85 -8.80 -5.58
N PHE A 447 14.32 -9.83 -4.94
CA PHE A 447 13.80 -11.02 -5.64
C PHE A 447 12.54 -10.68 -6.42
N ALA A 448 11.58 -9.99 -5.80
CA ALA A 448 10.36 -9.53 -6.47
C ALA A 448 10.67 -8.59 -7.64
N GLU A 449 11.58 -7.62 -7.44
CA GLU A 449 12.05 -6.72 -8.49
C GLU A 449 12.68 -7.50 -9.64
N SER A 450 13.50 -8.52 -9.37
CA SER A 450 14.14 -9.31 -10.44
C SER A 450 13.15 -10.02 -11.37
N VAL A 451 11.98 -10.43 -10.87
CA VAL A 451 10.88 -10.99 -11.70
C VAL A 451 10.38 -9.97 -12.70
N LEU A 452 10.28 -8.73 -12.22
CA LEU A 452 9.80 -7.64 -13.01
C LEU A 452 10.97 -7.02 -13.81
N GLN A 453 12.25 -7.12 -13.47
CA GLN A 453 13.32 -6.41 -14.21
C GLN A 453 13.43 -6.80 -15.71
N GLY A 454 12.82 -7.92 -16.14
CA GLY A 454 12.60 -8.27 -17.55
C GLY A 454 11.19 -7.96 -18.12
N ASN A 455 10.23 -7.50 -17.31
CA ASN A 455 8.81 -7.25 -17.63
C ASN A 455 8.17 -5.98 -17.01
N ILE A 456 8.87 -5.22 -16.16
CA ILE A 456 8.55 -3.82 -15.85
C ILE A 456 8.71 -3.20 -17.22
N ASN A 457 7.59 -2.77 -17.80
CA ASN A 457 7.63 -1.77 -18.85
C ASN A 457 8.43 -0.61 -18.25
N ARG A 458 9.75 -0.54 -18.50
CA ARG A 458 10.66 0.55 -18.11
C ARG A 458 10.33 1.84 -18.90
N GLY A 459 9.06 2.03 -19.24
CA GLY A 459 8.70 2.44 -20.59
C GLY A 459 9.29 1.49 -21.65
N PRO A 460 8.73 1.47 -22.85
CA PRO A 460 9.38 0.80 -23.97
C PRO A 460 10.79 1.37 -24.18
N ALA A 461 11.79 0.49 -24.14
CA ALA A 461 13.19 0.83 -24.39
C ALA A 461 13.29 1.47 -25.78
N VAL A 462 13.62 2.76 -25.81
CA VAL A 462 13.61 3.61 -27.01
C VAL A 462 12.21 3.78 -27.61
N ASN A 463 11.36 4.62 -27.01
CA ASN A 463 10.09 4.94 -27.62
C ASN A 463 9.80 6.44 -27.65
N VAL A 464 9.61 6.95 -28.86
CA VAL A 464 9.10 8.30 -29.14
C VAL A 464 7.67 8.48 -28.60
N GLN A 465 6.97 7.40 -28.23
CA GLN A 465 5.66 7.40 -27.57
C GLN A 465 5.68 7.69 -26.05
N TRP A 466 6.84 8.06 -25.48
CA TRP A 466 6.94 8.51 -24.09
C TRP A 466 6.12 9.78 -23.84
N ILE A 467 6.08 10.67 -24.83
CA ILE A 467 5.34 11.93 -24.82
C ILE A 467 3.87 11.64 -25.15
N TYR A 468 2.95 12.22 -24.38
CA TYR A 468 1.54 12.20 -24.71
C TYR A 468 1.30 12.90 -26.06
N ASN A 469 0.61 12.20 -26.97
CA ASN A 469 0.52 12.60 -28.36
C ASN A 469 -0.46 13.76 -28.58
N THR A 470 0.01 14.99 -28.36
CA THR A 470 -0.67 16.24 -28.71
C THR A 470 0.21 17.10 -29.63
N PRO A 471 -0.37 17.95 -30.48
CA PRO A 471 0.40 19.00 -31.16
C PRO A 471 1.12 19.91 -30.15
N ALA A 472 2.35 20.33 -30.46
CA ALA A 472 3.06 21.31 -29.64
C ALA A 472 2.43 22.70 -29.80
N HIS A 473 2.34 23.45 -28.71
CA HIS A 473 1.81 24.81 -28.68
C HIS A 473 2.83 25.86 -29.14
N SER A 474 4.13 25.53 -29.10
CA SER A 474 5.22 26.44 -29.47
C SER A 474 6.52 25.70 -29.83
N ASP A 475 7.49 26.42 -30.41
CA ASP A 475 8.83 25.89 -30.69
C ASP A 475 9.60 25.52 -29.41
N VAL A 476 9.40 26.27 -28.32
CA VAL A 476 10.02 25.95 -27.02
C VAL A 476 9.45 24.64 -26.46
N GLU A 477 8.16 24.36 -26.65
CA GLU A 477 7.59 23.07 -26.28
C GLU A 477 8.18 21.92 -27.11
N ALA A 478 8.37 22.11 -28.42
CA ALA A 478 8.97 21.10 -29.28
C ALA A 478 10.39 20.73 -28.81
N LYS A 479 11.21 21.72 -28.45
CA LYS A 479 12.55 21.50 -27.86
C LYS A 479 12.48 20.85 -26.47
N LEU A 480 11.55 21.29 -25.62
CA LEU A 480 11.35 20.69 -24.30
C LEU A 480 10.97 19.21 -24.40
N ARG A 481 10.09 18.82 -25.33
CA ARG A 481 9.71 17.42 -25.54
C ARG A 481 10.91 16.55 -25.91
N GLN A 482 11.88 17.06 -26.66
CA GLN A 482 13.14 16.35 -26.95
C GLN A 482 13.96 16.14 -25.67
N LEU A 483 14.11 17.18 -24.83
CA LEU A 483 14.79 17.06 -23.54
C LEU A 483 14.08 16.04 -22.61
N LEU A 484 12.74 16.03 -22.58
CA LEU A 484 11.98 15.07 -21.77
C LEU A 484 12.25 13.62 -22.22
N VAL A 485 12.35 13.36 -23.53
CA VAL A 485 12.72 12.03 -24.04
C VAL A 485 14.14 11.65 -23.62
N GLU A 486 15.10 12.57 -23.69
CA GLU A 486 16.48 12.34 -23.22
C GLU A 486 16.52 12.00 -21.72
N LEU A 487 15.83 12.81 -20.90
CA LEU A 487 15.75 12.59 -19.46
C LEU A 487 15.05 11.26 -19.13
N GLY A 488 14.04 10.87 -19.91
CA GLY A 488 13.36 9.58 -19.77
C GLY A 488 14.30 8.41 -20.09
N ASN A 489 14.98 8.45 -21.23
CA ASN A 489 15.92 7.41 -21.64
C ASN A 489 17.08 7.23 -20.65
N ASN A 490 17.45 8.30 -19.94
CA ASN A 490 18.48 8.29 -18.89
C ASN A 490 17.94 7.95 -17.48
N ASP A 491 16.69 7.47 -17.39
CA ASP A 491 15.98 7.16 -16.14
C ASP A 491 16.04 8.32 -15.12
N LYS A 492 15.92 9.56 -15.59
CA LYS A 492 15.82 10.74 -14.71
C LYS A 492 14.38 11.15 -14.42
N ILE A 493 13.43 10.69 -15.22
CA ILE A 493 11.99 10.90 -15.01
C ILE A 493 11.25 9.57 -15.04
N LEU A 494 10.18 9.46 -14.24
CA LEU A 494 9.22 8.35 -14.30
C LEU A 494 7.94 8.80 -15.00
N GLY A 495 7.35 9.87 -14.49
CA GLY A 495 6.20 10.58 -15.03
C GLY A 495 6.31 12.07 -14.72
N ILE A 496 5.94 12.91 -15.69
CA ILE A 496 6.08 14.37 -15.61
C ILE A 496 5.00 15.08 -16.41
N GLN A 497 4.59 16.26 -15.94
CA GLN A 497 3.89 17.24 -16.76
C GLN A 497 4.62 18.58 -16.66
N VAL A 498 4.58 19.33 -17.76
CA VAL A 498 5.06 20.71 -17.81
C VAL A 498 4.02 21.58 -18.49
N CYS A 499 3.64 22.67 -17.82
CA CYS A 499 2.76 23.68 -18.40
C CYS A 499 3.33 25.08 -18.16
N ALA A 500 3.29 25.93 -19.18
CA ALA A 500 3.76 27.31 -19.08
C ALA A 500 2.86 28.27 -19.83
N TYR A 501 2.75 29.47 -19.27
CA TYR A 501 2.01 30.61 -19.77
C TYR A 501 2.96 31.77 -20.06
N LYS A 502 2.74 32.46 -21.17
CA LYS A 502 3.42 33.70 -21.53
C LYS A 502 2.40 34.69 -22.05
N ASP A 503 2.37 35.89 -21.46
CA ASP A 503 1.43 36.95 -21.81
C ASP A 503 -0.06 36.55 -21.72
N GLY A 504 -0.35 35.59 -20.81
CA GLY A 504 -1.69 35.03 -20.58
C GLY A 504 -2.04 33.83 -21.46
N GLU A 505 -1.24 33.50 -22.47
CA GLU A 505 -1.48 32.39 -23.39
C GLU A 505 -0.69 31.14 -23.01
N VAL A 506 -1.26 29.96 -23.28
CA VAL A 506 -0.58 28.66 -23.05
C VAL A 506 0.44 28.42 -24.14
N ILE A 507 1.72 28.34 -23.77
CA ILE A 507 2.82 28.09 -24.69
C ILE A 507 3.43 26.68 -24.54
N ILE A 508 3.19 26.02 -23.41
CA ILE A 508 3.63 24.65 -23.15
C ILE A 508 2.47 23.92 -22.45
N ASP A 509 2.08 22.77 -22.97
CA ASP A 509 1.14 21.83 -22.32
C ASP A 509 1.51 20.39 -22.71
N THR A 510 2.45 19.81 -21.97
CA THR A 510 3.00 18.49 -22.28
C THR A 510 3.02 17.56 -21.07
N ALA A 511 2.83 16.28 -21.34
CA ALA A 511 2.85 15.19 -20.38
C ALA A 511 3.71 14.05 -20.93
N ALA A 512 4.45 13.37 -20.05
CA ALA A 512 5.37 12.32 -20.46
C ALA A 512 5.51 11.25 -19.36
N GLY A 513 5.66 9.99 -19.76
CA GLY A 513 5.99 8.88 -18.87
C GLY A 513 4.79 8.13 -18.32
N VAL A 514 4.95 7.50 -17.17
CA VAL A 514 3.94 6.59 -16.58
C VAL A 514 3.53 7.01 -15.17
N LEU A 515 2.35 6.58 -14.73
CA LEU A 515 1.75 6.95 -13.45
C LEU A 515 2.54 6.44 -12.24
N GLY A 516 3.26 5.32 -12.36
CA GLY A 516 4.06 4.76 -11.28
C GLY A 516 5.04 3.71 -11.77
N ARG A 517 5.99 3.30 -10.92
CA ARG A 517 6.99 2.27 -11.27
C ARG A 517 6.34 0.93 -11.65
N TYR A 518 5.22 0.61 -10.99
CA TYR A 518 4.45 -0.60 -11.23
C TYR A 518 3.08 -0.32 -11.86
N ASP A 519 2.82 0.92 -12.26
CA ASP A 519 1.63 1.32 -12.99
C ASP A 519 2.03 1.80 -14.39
N PRO A 520 1.89 0.94 -15.43
CA PRO A 520 2.36 1.24 -16.77
C PRO A 520 1.45 2.21 -17.53
N ARG A 521 0.35 2.68 -16.94
CA ARG A 521 -0.57 3.62 -17.60
C ARG A 521 0.16 4.95 -17.86
N PRO A 522 -0.04 5.56 -19.04
CA PRO A 522 0.67 6.79 -19.39
C PRO A 522 0.19 7.97 -18.53
N VAL A 523 1.10 8.90 -18.25
CA VAL A 523 0.75 10.21 -17.72
C VAL A 523 -0.05 10.97 -18.77
N GLN A 524 -1.19 11.49 -18.35
CA GLN A 524 -2.09 12.33 -19.13
C GLN A 524 -1.98 13.79 -18.68
N PRO A 525 -2.38 14.78 -19.49
CA PRO A 525 -2.39 16.19 -19.08
C PRO A 525 -3.25 16.50 -17.83
N ASP A 526 -4.22 15.65 -17.50
CA ASP A 526 -5.12 15.74 -16.34
C ASP A 526 -4.74 14.80 -15.18
N THR A 527 -3.56 14.17 -15.27
CA THR A 527 -3.00 13.35 -14.18
C THR A 527 -2.71 14.22 -12.96
N LEU A 528 -2.98 13.68 -11.78
CA LEU A 528 -2.84 14.33 -10.49
C LEU A 528 -1.56 13.87 -9.79
N PHE A 529 -0.62 14.79 -9.63
CA PHE A 529 0.65 14.54 -8.93
C PHE A 529 0.59 15.07 -7.51
N SER A 530 1.25 14.40 -6.57
CA SER A 530 1.52 14.99 -5.25
C SER A 530 2.55 16.11 -5.41
N VAL A 531 2.19 17.34 -5.03
CA VAL A 531 3.03 18.53 -5.24
C VAL A 531 3.60 19.12 -3.95
N PHE A 532 3.34 18.49 -2.80
CA PHE A 532 3.87 18.90 -1.50
C PHE A 532 3.77 20.42 -1.24
N SER A 533 4.91 21.05 -0.96
CA SER A 533 5.02 22.46 -0.58
C SER A 533 4.62 23.44 -1.67
N ALA A 534 4.45 23.02 -2.93
CA ALA A 534 3.86 23.88 -3.96
C ALA A 534 2.48 24.43 -3.56
N THR A 535 1.74 23.70 -2.71
CA THR A 535 0.44 24.13 -2.18
C THR A 535 0.50 25.20 -1.08
N LYS A 536 1.67 25.54 -0.55
CA LYS A 536 1.83 26.70 0.34
C LYS A 536 1.44 27.99 -0.36
N GLY A 537 1.81 28.12 -1.64
CA GLY A 537 1.40 29.26 -2.46
C GLY A 537 -0.12 29.40 -2.56
N ILE A 538 -0.82 28.27 -2.70
CA ILE A 538 -2.29 28.23 -2.76
C ILE A 538 -2.90 28.68 -1.42
N ALA A 539 -2.42 28.12 -0.30
CA ALA A 539 -2.88 28.51 1.04
C ALA A 539 -2.61 29.99 1.35
N ALA A 540 -1.44 30.50 0.96
CA ALA A 540 -1.10 31.92 1.06
C ALA A 540 -2.03 32.78 0.19
N GLY A 541 -2.30 32.36 -1.05
CA GLY A 541 -3.23 33.04 -1.93
C GLY A 541 -4.64 33.14 -1.33
N MET A 542 -5.13 32.09 -0.67
CA MET A 542 -6.44 32.11 0.00
C MET A 542 -6.49 33.14 1.12
N LEU A 543 -5.42 33.26 1.92
CA LEU A 543 -5.34 34.30 2.95
C LEU A 543 -5.33 35.70 2.32
N HIS A 544 -4.57 35.92 1.24
CA HIS A 544 -4.62 37.18 0.51
C HIS A 544 -5.98 37.46 -0.12
N TRP A 545 -6.70 36.43 -0.57
CA TRP A 545 -8.06 36.58 -1.08
C TRP A 545 -9.02 37.02 0.03
N LEU A 546 -8.90 36.46 1.23
CA LEU A 546 -9.66 36.92 2.40
C LEU A 546 -9.31 38.36 2.81
N VAL A 547 -8.03 38.75 2.69
CA VAL A 547 -7.60 40.13 2.93
C VAL A 547 -8.21 41.08 1.90
N ASP A 548 -8.18 40.72 0.62
CA ASP A 548 -8.75 41.51 -0.47
C ASP A 548 -10.27 41.70 -0.34
N ASN A 549 -10.97 40.66 0.17
CA ASN A 549 -12.40 40.70 0.45
C ASN A 549 -12.76 41.33 1.81
N GLY A 550 -11.78 41.93 2.51
CA GLY A 550 -12.01 42.63 3.78
C GLY A 550 -12.39 41.73 4.96
N LYS A 551 -12.13 40.41 4.87
CA LYS A 551 -12.39 39.44 5.93
C LYS A 551 -11.23 39.27 6.91
N LEU A 552 -10.04 39.70 6.51
CA LEU A 552 -8.79 39.52 7.24
C LEU A 552 -7.88 40.72 7.06
N ARG A 553 -7.01 41.02 8.04
CA ARG A 553 -5.92 42.00 7.88
C ARG A 553 -4.56 41.37 8.17
N LEU A 554 -3.54 41.73 7.39
CA LEU A 554 -2.18 41.18 7.54
C LEU A 554 -1.52 41.51 8.88
N GLU A 555 -1.86 42.65 9.47
CA GLU A 555 -1.33 43.09 10.77
C GLU A 555 -2.17 42.65 11.97
N GLU A 556 -3.27 41.95 11.73
CA GLU A 556 -4.16 41.47 12.78
C GLU A 556 -3.51 40.34 13.57
N ASN A 557 -3.70 40.36 14.89
CA ASN A 557 -3.25 39.28 15.76
C ASN A 557 -4.10 38.05 15.47
N VAL A 558 -3.44 36.90 15.26
CA VAL A 558 -4.10 35.62 14.99
C VAL A 558 -5.05 35.25 16.13
N ALA A 559 -4.68 35.57 17.37
CA ALA A 559 -5.49 35.37 18.56
C ALA A 559 -6.83 36.14 18.59
N HIS A 560 -7.04 37.13 17.72
CA HIS A 560 -8.34 37.80 17.55
C HIS A 560 -9.26 37.06 16.59
N ILE A 561 -8.67 36.36 15.61
CA ILE A 561 -9.39 35.57 14.60
C ILE A 561 -9.69 34.18 15.16
N TRP A 562 -8.70 33.57 15.80
CA TRP A 562 -8.72 32.24 16.38
C TRP A 562 -8.40 32.35 17.89
N PRO A 563 -9.41 32.52 18.76
CA PRO A 563 -9.22 32.82 20.18
C PRO A 563 -8.40 31.78 20.95
N GLU A 564 -8.57 30.50 20.62
CA GLU A 564 -7.89 29.35 21.23
C GLU A 564 -6.39 29.36 20.97
N PHE A 565 -5.97 29.95 19.84
CA PHE A 565 -4.56 30.12 19.47
C PHE A 565 -3.78 31.01 20.45
N ARG A 566 -4.43 31.86 21.25
CA ARG A 566 -3.77 32.83 22.14
C ARG A 566 -2.79 32.22 23.15
N ARG A 567 -2.96 30.95 23.52
CA ARG A 567 -2.22 30.31 24.62
C ARG A 567 -0.70 30.30 24.39
N ASN A 568 0.07 30.17 25.47
CA ASN A 568 1.52 29.95 25.45
C ASN A 568 2.35 31.02 24.71
N GLY A 569 2.05 32.31 24.94
CA GLY A 569 2.85 33.43 24.41
C GLY A 569 2.61 33.75 22.93
N LYS A 570 1.46 33.32 22.38
CA LYS A 570 1.10 33.49 20.96
C LYS A 570 0.24 34.72 20.69
N GLU A 571 -0.08 35.52 21.70
CA GLU A 571 -0.95 36.71 21.62
C GLU A 571 -0.45 37.79 20.67
N HIS A 572 0.86 37.86 20.42
CA HIS A 572 1.50 38.84 19.56
C HIS A 572 1.80 38.33 18.14
N ILE A 573 1.43 37.08 17.83
CA ILE A 573 1.60 36.54 16.47
C ILE A 573 0.57 37.17 15.56
N LYS A 574 1.04 37.88 14.52
CA LYS A 574 0.22 38.48 13.47
C LYS A 574 0.11 37.55 12.26
N VAL A 575 -0.90 37.77 11.42
CA VAL A 575 -1.11 37.00 10.18
C VAL A 575 0.13 37.02 9.28
N HIS A 576 0.77 38.18 9.10
CA HIS A 576 1.98 38.27 8.29
C HIS A 576 3.17 37.50 8.87
N HIS A 577 3.28 37.33 10.20
CA HIS A 577 4.35 36.52 10.79
C HIS A 577 4.24 35.05 10.36
N ILE A 578 3.03 34.54 10.11
CA ILE A 578 2.83 33.18 9.60
C ILE A 578 3.18 33.14 8.12
N LEU A 579 2.65 34.08 7.32
CA LEU A 579 2.90 34.14 5.88
C LEU A 579 4.39 34.29 5.53
N ASN A 580 5.15 35.07 6.30
CA ASN A 580 6.57 35.29 6.05
C ASN A 580 7.50 34.34 6.83
N HIS A 581 6.96 33.26 7.43
CA HIS A 581 7.72 32.26 8.18
C HIS A 581 8.46 32.78 9.44
N THR A 582 7.98 33.85 10.07
CA THR A 582 8.58 34.42 11.30
C THR A 582 7.78 34.19 12.59
N SER A 583 6.76 33.32 12.57
CA SER A 583 5.88 33.10 13.74
C SER A 583 6.56 32.40 14.93
N GLY A 584 7.69 31.72 14.70
CA GLY A 584 8.36 30.87 15.68
C GLY A 584 7.77 29.45 15.82
N LEU A 585 6.75 29.09 15.03
CA LEU A 585 6.04 27.80 15.09
C LEU A 585 6.45 26.81 13.99
N HIS A 586 7.66 26.93 13.48
CA HIS A 586 8.17 26.13 12.36
C HIS A 586 8.21 24.62 12.67
N ASN A 587 8.40 24.26 13.95
CA ASN A 587 8.44 22.87 14.44
C ASN A 587 7.19 22.42 15.23
N ALA A 588 6.09 23.18 15.21
CA ALA A 588 4.93 22.92 16.07
C ALA A 588 4.26 21.53 15.89
N LEU A 589 4.57 20.79 14.82
CA LEU A 589 4.11 19.41 14.58
C LEU A 589 5.24 18.38 14.51
N ALA A 590 6.48 18.70 14.92
CA ALA A 590 7.62 17.79 14.79
C ALA A 590 7.38 16.44 15.49
N ASN A 591 6.77 16.45 16.68
CA ASN A 591 6.56 15.25 17.50
C ASN A 591 5.49 14.28 16.94
N LEU A 592 4.64 14.71 16.00
CA LEU A 592 3.65 13.81 15.37
C LEU A 592 4.32 12.61 14.70
N ARG A 593 5.55 12.79 14.22
CA ARG A 593 6.35 11.74 13.58
C ARG A 593 6.70 10.61 14.55
N GLU A 594 7.06 10.96 15.78
CA GLU A 594 7.56 10.03 16.79
C GLU A 594 6.41 9.30 17.51
N GLU A 595 5.26 9.97 17.65
CA GLU A 595 4.07 9.41 18.30
C GLU A 595 3.26 8.51 17.36
N ASN A 596 2.68 9.10 16.31
CA ASN A 596 1.82 8.42 15.35
C ASN A 596 1.61 9.33 14.13
N PRO A 597 2.28 9.05 13.00
CA PRO A 597 2.16 9.83 11.78
C PRO A 597 0.72 9.96 11.26
N LEU A 598 -0.15 8.98 11.50
CA LEU A 598 -1.54 9.02 11.03
C LEU A 598 -2.37 10.13 11.67
N LEU A 599 -1.97 10.67 12.83
CA LEU A 599 -2.67 11.79 13.46
C LEU A 599 -2.69 13.04 12.56
N MET A 600 -1.80 13.14 11.56
CA MET A 600 -1.85 14.23 10.59
C MET A 600 -3.07 14.18 9.66
N THR A 601 -3.83 13.08 9.63
CA THR A 601 -5.11 13.03 8.91
C THR A 601 -6.27 13.62 9.70
N GLU A 602 -6.09 13.87 10.99
CA GLU A 602 -7.11 14.40 11.88
C GLU A 602 -6.98 15.92 11.97
N TRP A 603 -7.83 16.63 11.21
CA TRP A 603 -7.78 18.08 11.08
C TRP A 603 -7.85 18.80 12.43
N ASP A 604 -8.86 18.48 13.24
CA ASP A 604 -9.12 19.14 14.52
C ASP A 604 -8.01 18.88 15.56
N GLU A 605 -7.38 17.70 15.52
CA GLU A 605 -6.28 17.36 16.41
C GLU A 605 -5.02 18.17 16.05
N CYS A 606 -4.71 18.32 14.77
CA CYS A 606 -3.60 19.14 14.32
C CYS A 606 -3.80 20.62 14.67
N LEU A 607 -5.02 21.15 14.55
CA LEU A 607 -5.33 22.52 14.98
C LEU A 607 -5.16 22.68 16.50
N LYS A 608 -5.66 21.74 17.32
CA LYS A 608 -5.43 21.78 18.78
C LYS A 608 -3.95 21.75 19.15
N ARG A 609 -3.13 21.01 18.40
CA ARG A 609 -1.67 21.01 18.59
C ARG A 609 -1.04 22.35 18.23
N MET A 610 -1.52 23.02 17.17
CA MET A 610 -1.13 24.41 16.88
C MET A 610 -1.49 25.34 18.06
N GLU A 611 -2.70 25.22 18.61
CA GLU A 611 -3.14 26.01 19.78
C GLU A 611 -2.28 25.75 21.02
N ALA A 612 -1.84 24.52 21.24
CA ALA A 612 -1.01 24.13 22.38
C ALA A 612 0.49 24.41 22.19
N SER A 613 0.96 24.66 20.96
CA SER A 613 2.37 24.86 20.67
C SER A 613 2.96 26.13 21.30
N VAL A 614 4.29 26.14 21.47
CA VAL A 614 5.05 27.29 22.00
C VAL A 614 5.97 27.81 20.89
N PRO A 615 6.04 29.12 20.61
CA PRO A 615 7.02 29.68 19.69
C PRO A 615 8.45 29.42 20.16
N GLU A 616 9.26 28.78 19.32
CA GLU A 616 10.69 28.52 19.62
C GLU A 616 11.53 29.79 19.45
N THR A 617 11.05 30.75 18.65
CA THR A 617 11.68 32.05 18.45
C THR A 617 10.68 33.17 18.70
N VAL A 618 11.18 34.33 19.08
CA VAL A 618 10.34 35.53 19.21
C VAL A 618 9.66 35.85 17.87
N PRO A 619 8.32 35.97 17.82
CA PRO A 619 7.60 36.27 16.59
C PRO A 619 8.13 37.53 15.88
N GLY A 620 8.32 37.45 14.56
CA GLY A 620 8.82 38.54 13.73
C GLY A 620 10.35 38.72 13.73
N LYS A 621 11.11 37.97 14.54
CA LYS A 621 12.58 38.16 14.67
C LYS A 621 13.42 37.28 13.75
N GLN A 622 13.01 36.05 13.49
CA GLN A 622 13.77 35.08 12.69
C GLN A 622 12.86 34.44 11.64
N GLN A 623 13.32 34.34 10.40
CA GLN A 623 12.61 33.64 9.33
C GLN A 623 13.12 32.20 9.26
N LEU A 624 12.33 31.26 9.76
CA LEU A 624 12.63 29.83 9.77
C LEU A 624 11.55 29.09 8.99
N TYR A 625 11.95 28.27 8.00
CA TYR A 625 11.01 27.65 7.09
C TYR A 625 10.03 26.71 7.82
N HIS A 626 8.73 26.92 7.60
CA HIS A 626 7.68 26.10 8.20
C HIS A 626 7.31 24.98 7.23
N TYR A 627 7.86 23.78 7.45
CA TYR A 627 7.68 22.64 6.54
C TYR A 627 6.23 22.15 6.50
N ILE A 628 5.70 21.74 7.65
CA ILE A 628 4.35 21.17 7.76
C ILE A 628 3.40 22.17 8.45
N SER A 629 3.86 22.86 9.50
CA SER A 629 3.01 23.75 10.31
C SER A 629 2.40 24.91 9.53
N PHE A 630 3.04 25.38 8.46
CA PHE A 630 2.52 26.47 7.61
C PHE A 630 1.08 26.23 7.15
N GLY A 631 0.82 25.02 6.64
CA GLY A 631 -0.48 24.68 6.08
C GLY A 631 -1.59 24.71 7.12
N TRP A 632 -1.32 24.19 8.30
CA TRP A 632 -2.24 24.16 9.43
C TRP A 632 -2.49 25.55 10.02
N LEU A 633 -1.44 26.37 10.14
CA LEU A 633 -1.56 27.75 10.58
C LEU A 633 -2.41 28.58 9.62
N CYS A 634 -2.13 28.50 8.31
CA CYS A 634 -2.93 29.17 7.30
C CYS A 634 -4.36 28.64 7.28
N GLY A 635 -4.53 27.31 7.33
CA GLY A 635 -5.83 26.65 7.33
C GLY A 635 -6.70 27.04 8.52
N GLY A 636 -6.15 27.03 9.73
CA GLY A 636 -6.83 27.50 10.93
C GLY A 636 -7.29 28.95 10.80
N ILE A 637 -6.44 29.85 10.29
CA ILE A 637 -6.84 31.25 10.04
C ILE A 637 -7.96 31.34 9.01
N ILE A 638 -7.87 30.59 7.90
CA ILE A 638 -8.87 30.59 6.83
C ILE A 638 -10.25 30.17 7.37
N GLU A 639 -10.33 29.06 8.12
CA GLU A 639 -11.61 28.57 8.64
C GLU A 639 -12.22 29.54 9.66
N HIS A 640 -11.41 30.09 10.57
CA HIS A 640 -11.90 31.00 11.60
C HIS A 640 -12.27 32.39 11.05
N ALA A 641 -11.51 32.93 10.08
CA ALA A 641 -11.79 34.23 9.48
C ALA A 641 -13.02 34.20 8.55
N SER A 642 -13.23 33.08 7.85
CA SER A 642 -14.31 32.95 6.87
C SER A 642 -15.59 32.33 7.45
N GLY A 643 -15.48 31.53 8.51
CA GLY A 643 -16.58 30.69 9.02
C GLY A 643 -16.93 29.50 8.13
N LYS A 644 -16.12 29.22 7.09
CA LYS A 644 -16.31 28.12 6.13
C LYS A 644 -15.16 27.12 6.23
N LYS A 645 -15.36 25.91 5.69
CA LYS A 645 -14.30 24.91 5.63
C LYS A 645 -13.20 25.30 4.64
N PHE A 646 -11.97 24.85 4.91
CA PHE A 646 -10.81 25.13 4.06
C PHE A 646 -11.06 24.82 2.58
N GLN A 647 -11.69 23.67 2.30
CA GLN A 647 -12.00 23.23 0.95
C GLN A 647 -13.02 24.14 0.24
N GLU A 648 -14.03 24.63 0.96
CA GLU A 648 -15.03 25.57 0.40
C GLU A 648 -14.37 26.87 -0.05
N ILE A 649 -13.43 27.40 0.75
CA ILE A 649 -12.69 28.62 0.38
C ILE A 649 -11.74 28.36 -0.79
N LEU A 650 -11.09 27.20 -0.85
CA LEU A 650 -10.28 26.82 -2.01
C LEU A 650 -11.13 26.79 -3.30
N GLU A 651 -12.31 26.18 -3.22
CA GLU A 651 -13.24 26.07 -4.34
C GLU A 651 -13.76 27.45 -4.81
N GLU A 652 -14.18 28.29 -3.88
CA GLU A 652 -14.72 29.63 -4.12
C GLU A 652 -13.65 30.61 -4.64
N ALA A 653 -12.45 30.60 -4.05
CA ALA A 653 -11.40 31.57 -4.39
C ALA A 653 -10.68 31.21 -5.69
N PHE A 654 -10.43 29.92 -5.95
CA PHE A 654 -9.53 29.52 -7.03
C PHE A 654 -10.10 28.45 -7.97
N ILE A 655 -10.71 27.37 -7.49
CA ILE A 655 -11.12 26.27 -8.38
C ILE A 655 -12.14 26.75 -9.43
N HIS A 656 -13.25 27.33 -8.99
CA HIS A 656 -14.31 27.77 -9.89
C HIS A 656 -13.95 29.02 -10.71
N PRO A 657 -13.34 30.08 -10.12
CA PRO A 657 -12.97 31.25 -10.91
C PRO A 657 -11.93 30.95 -12.00
N LEU A 658 -10.99 30.03 -11.74
CA LEU A 658 -9.97 29.65 -12.71
C LEU A 658 -10.43 28.56 -13.68
N LYS A 659 -11.58 27.92 -13.45
CA LYS A 659 -12.08 26.79 -14.24
C LYS A 659 -11.11 25.61 -14.26
N ILE A 660 -10.61 25.23 -13.09
CA ILE A 660 -9.64 24.13 -12.91
C ILE A 660 -10.27 22.93 -12.19
N GLU A 661 -11.58 22.77 -12.32
CA GLU A 661 -12.33 21.68 -11.72
C GLU A 661 -11.70 20.33 -12.06
N GLY A 662 -11.52 19.53 -11.01
CA GLY A 662 -11.03 18.18 -11.14
C GLY A 662 -9.51 18.04 -11.29
N GLU A 663 -8.76 19.14 -11.33
CA GLU A 663 -7.30 19.13 -11.57
C GLU A 663 -6.46 19.77 -10.46
N LEU A 664 -7.08 20.24 -9.37
CA LEU A 664 -6.40 20.71 -8.17
C LEU A 664 -7.18 20.34 -6.92
N TYR A 665 -6.53 19.65 -5.98
CA TYR A 665 -7.11 19.21 -4.72
C TYR A 665 -6.14 19.40 -3.56
N VAL A 666 -6.67 19.64 -2.36
CA VAL A 666 -5.97 19.44 -1.09
C VAL A 666 -6.86 18.50 -0.26
N GLY A 667 -6.52 17.21 -0.29
CA GLY A 667 -7.45 16.14 0.06
C GLY A 667 -8.33 15.75 -1.13
N ILE A 668 -8.09 14.58 -1.72
CA ILE A 668 -8.84 14.14 -2.92
C ILE A 668 -10.22 13.55 -2.56
N PRO A 669 -11.26 13.75 -3.39
CA PRO A 669 -12.53 13.04 -3.24
C PRO A 669 -12.43 11.60 -3.78
N PRO A 670 -13.35 10.69 -3.40
CA PRO A 670 -13.46 9.38 -4.05
C PRO A 670 -13.82 9.52 -5.54
N GLY A 671 -13.32 8.62 -6.38
CA GLY A 671 -13.61 8.54 -7.82
C GLY A 671 -12.54 9.17 -8.71
N VAL A 672 -11.43 9.66 -8.16
CA VAL A 672 -10.31 10.23 -8.92
C VAL A 672 -9.06 9.35 -8.89
N GLU A 673 -9.13 8.18 -8.23
CA GLU A 673 -7.99 7.29 -7.96
C GLU A 673 -7.28 6.85 -9.25
N SER A 674 -8.02 6.69 -10.35
CA SER A 674 -7.46 6.29 -11.64
C SER A 674 -6.52 7.33 -12.25
N ARG A 675 -6.55 8.60 -11.81
CA ARG A 675 -5.70 9.69 -12.31
C ARG A 675 -4.52 10.03 -11.39
N LEU A 676 -4.34 9.30 -10.28
CA LEU A 676 -3.27 9.58 -9.33
C LEU A 676 -1.94 9.03 -9.83
N ALA A 677 -0.90 9.87 -9.82
CA ALA A 677 0.47 9.41 -9.97
C ALA A 677 1.03 8.91 -8.62
N THR A 678 1.71 7.77 -8.64
CA THR A 678 2.40 7.13 -7.52
C THR A 678 3.76 7.77 -7.32
N LEU A 679 4.02 8.29 -6.12
CA LEU A 679 5.31 8.85 -5.76
C LEU A 679 6.34 7.75 -5.57
N THR A 680 7.52 7.88 -6.17
CA THR A 680 8.61 6.91 -6.07
C THR A 680 9.92 7.64 -5.76
N LEU A 681 10.80 7.04 -4.96
CA LEU A 681 12.13 7.59 -4.66
C LEU A 681 13.13 7.33 -5.79
N ASP A 682 13.96 8.31 -6.11
CA ASP A 682 15.17 8.09 -6.90
C ASP A 682 16.29 7.46 -6.03
N ILE A 683 16.62 6.21 -6.31
CA ILE A 683 17.59 5.41 -5.54
C ILE A 683 19.01 5.99 -5.67
N ASP A 684 19.35 6.59 -6.82
CA ASP A 684 20.68 7.17 -7.06
C ASP A 684 20.90 8.45 -6.24
N ASP A 685 19.84 9.26 -6.04
CA ASP A 685 19.90 10.45 -5.19
C ASP A 685 19.79 10.10 -3.69
N SER A 686 19.10 9.01 -3.33
CA SER A 686 19.08 8.49 -1.95
C SER A 686 20.47 8.10 -1.45
N LYS A 687 21.26 7.40 -2.29
CA LYS A 687 22.66 7.04 -1.98
C LYS A 687 23.52 8.28 -1.74
N LYS A 688 23.39 9.31 -2.58
CA LYS A 688 24.11 10.59 -2.36
C LYS A 688 23.70 11.27 -1.07
N LEU A 689 22.43 11.20 -0.65
CA LEU A 689 21.98 11.76 0.62
C LEU A 689 22.62 11.11 1.84
N SER A 690 22.83 9.80 1.79
CA SER A 690 23.52 9.08 2.87
C SER A 690 24.96 9.56 3.06
N GLU A 691 25.59 10.08 2.00
CA GLU A 691 26.94 10.66 2.04
C GLU A 691 26.96 12.11 2.58
N MET A 692 25.81 12.81 2.61
CA MET A 692 25.68 14.22 3.00
C MET A 692 25.35 14.45 4.49
N GLN A 693 25.26 13.39 5.30
CA GLN A 693 24.76 13.38 6.69
C GLN A 693 25.52 14.26 7.72
N ASN A 694 26.58 14.98 7.34
CA ASN A 694 27.47 15.72 8.26
C ASN A 694 27.48 17.24 8.04
N ARG A 695 26.35 17.97 8.18
CA ARG A 695 26.37 19.45 8.19
C ARG A 695 25.44 20.11 9.25
N PRO A 696 25.93 21.14 9.98
CA PRO A 696 25.24 21.77 11.12
C PRO A 696 24.17 22.82 10.77
N GLU A 697 23.89 23.08 9.48
CA GLU A 697 22.94 24.13 9.03
C GLU A 697 21.48 23.66 8.92
N LEU A 698 21.20 22.36 9.06
CA LEU A 698 19.84 21.81 9.06
C LEU A 698 19.16 21.98 10.43
N PRO A 699 17.83 22.19 10.51
CA PRO A 699 17.10 22.16 11.78
C PRO A 699 17.38 20.86 12.56
N SER A 700 17.37 20.92 13.89
CA SER A 700 17.69 19.76 14.76
C SER A 700 16.86 18.50 14.46
N THR A 701 15.65 18.66 13.92
CA THR A 701 14.76 17.58 13.46
C THR A 701 15.26 16.83 12.21
N PHE A 702 16.20 17.40 11.47
CA PHE A 702 16.88 16.80 10.31
C PHE A 702 18.29 16.29 10.64
N GLN A 703 18.83 16.56 11.83
CA GLN A 703 20.23 16.24 12.18
C GLN A 703 20.46 14.85 12.82
N LEU A 704 19.46 13.98 12.91
CA LEU A 704 19.65 12.62 13.44
C LEU A 704 19.47 11.58 12.34
N ASN A 705 20.46 10.68 12.17
CA ASN A 705 20.51 9.27 11.69
C ASN A 705 19.32 8.64 10.90
N SER A 706 18.37 9.43 10.42
CA SER A 706 16.99 9.03 10.12
C SER A 706 16.51 9.55 8.76
N ILE A 707 17.34 10.31 8.04
CA ILE A 707 16.97 10.79 6.70
C ILE A 707 16.90 9.63 5.70
N GLY A 708 17.78 8.62 5.83
CA GLY A 708 17.76 7.41 5.00
C GLY A 708 16.46 6.62 5.18
N GLU A 709 16.11 6.29 6.43
CA GLU A 709 14.85 5.60 6.76
C GLU A 709 13.61 6.44 6.41
N PHE A 710 13.68 7.76 6.56
CA PHE A 710 12.58 8.68 6.24
C PHE A 710 12.35 8.85 4.75
N ALA A 711 13.42 8.93 3.94
CA ALA A 711 13.33 9.04 2.49
C ALA A 711 12.70 7.79 1.86
N GLU A 712 12.94 6.61 2.46
CA GLU A 712 12.33 5.36 2.00
C GLU A 712 10.84 5.24 2.37
N TYR A 713 10.45 5.72 3.55
CA TYR A 713 9.06 5.63 4.02
C TYR A 713 8.13 6.71 3.45
N LEU A 714 8.66 7.91 3.17
CA LEU A 714 7.86 9.08 2.79
C LEU A 714 7.02 8.87 1.53
N PRO A 715 7.54 8.29 0.41
CA PRO A 715 6.73 8.02 -0.76
C PRO A 715 5.56 7.09 -0.47
N ALA A 716 5.81 5.97 0.22
CA ALA A 716 4.79 5.00 0.58
C ALA A 716 3.69 5.63 1.44
N PHE A 717 4.07 6.44 2.43
CA PHE A 717 3.12 7.13 3.31
C PHE A 717 2.20 8.09 2.54
N PHE A 718 2.75 8.97 1.70
CA PHE A 718 1.94 9.90 0.90
C PHE A 718 1.21 9.22 -0.27
N ASN A 719 1.56 7.97 -0.61
CA ASN A 719 0.80 7.16 -1.55
C ASN A 719 -0.46 6.55 -0.94
N MET A 720 -0.50 6.34 0.39
CA MET A 720 -1.65 5.75 1.09
C MET A 720 -2.93 6.57 0.87
N LEU A 721 -4.03 5.91 0.51
CA LEU A 721 -5.24 6.63 0.08
C LEU A 721 -5.89 7.45 1.21
N ASN A 722 -5.85 6.97 2.46
CA ASN A 722 -6.33 7.75 3.60
C ASN A 722 -5.53 9.04 3.78
N ILE A 723 -4.21 9.00 3.55
CA ILE A 723 -3.37 10.20 3.52
C ILE A 723 -3.78 11.10 2.36
N ARG A 724 -3.86 10.58 1.12
CA ARG A 724 -4.24 11.37 -0.07
C ARG A 724 -5.61 12.05 0.05
N ARG A 725 -6.55 11.43 0.78
CA ARG A 725 -7.89 11.98 1.06
C ARG A 725 -7.91 13.00 2.20
N ALA A 726 -6.90 12.99 3.08
CA ALA A 726 -6.84 13.93 4.19
C ALA A 726 -6.49 15.34 3.71
N ILE A 727 -7.12 16.34 4.34
CA ILE A 727 -6.79 17.74 4.11
C ILE A 727 -5.52 18.05 4.92
N ILE A 728 -4.36 18.01 4.25
CA ILE A 728 -3.07 18.38 4.84
C ILE A 728 -2.49 19.51 3.98
N PRO A 729 -2.87 20.77 4.24
CA PRO A 729 -2.42 21.90 3.44
C PRO A 729 -0.88 21.98 3.51
N ALA A 730 -0.25 22.52 2.47
CA ALA A 730 1.21 22.61 2.35
C ALA A 730 1.98 21.27 2.22
N ALA A 731 1.31 20.11 2.27
CA ALA A 731 1.95 18.80 2.17
C ALA A 731 1.21 17.78 1.28
N ASN A 732 -0.13 17.77 1.24
CA ASN A 732 -0.94 16.75 0.55
C ASN A 732 -1.82 17.33 -0.57
N GLY A 733 -1.22 18.19 -1.39
CA GLY A 733 -1.87 18.70 -2.60
C GLY A 733 -1.70 17.78 -3.79
N HIS A 734 -2.77 17.56 -4.53
CA HIS A 734 -2.79 16.77 -5.76
C HIS A 734 -3.26 17.62 -6.93
N CYS A 735 -2.40 17.88 -7.90
CA CYS A 735 -2.79 18.68 -9.07
C CYS A 735 -2.04 18.33 -10.34
N SER A 736 -2.59 18.78 -11.47
CA SER A 736 -1.90 18.79 -12.76
C SER A 736 -1.00 20.02 -12.89
N ALA A 737 0.02 19.94 -13.75
CA ALA A 737 0.82 21.13 -14.10
C ALA A 737 -0.04 22.24 -14.72
N ARG A 738 -1.10 21.90 -15.47
CA ARG A 738 -2.01 22.88 -16.09
C ARG A 738 -2.72 23.73 -15.04
N ALA A 739 -3.32 23.08 -14.04
CA ALA A 739 -4.02 23.79 -12.97
C ALA A 739 -3.07 24.67 -12.14
N LEU A 740 -1.88 24.16 -11.82
CA LEU A 740 -0.87 24.91 -11.05
C LEU A 740 -0.28 26.09 -11.84
N ALA A 741 0.05 25.89 -13.13
CA ALA A 741 0.57 26.96 -13.98
C ALA A 741 -0.48 28.05 -14.20
N ARG A 742 -1.74 27.67 -14.41
CA ARG A 742 -2.86 28.61 -14.57
C ARG A 742 -3.10 29.45 -13.32
N TYR A 743 -2.97 28.85 -12.14
CA TYR A 743 -3.00 29.58 -10.87
C TYR A 743 -1.90 30.65 -10.83
N TYR A 744 -0.64 30.29 -11.09
CA TYR A 744 0.47 31.25 -11.09
C TYR A 744 0.38 32.27 -12.23
N ALA A 745 -0.17 31.92 -13.39
CA ALA A 745 -0.43 32.86 -14.49
C ALA A 745 -1.43 33.93 -14.09
N ALA A 746 -2.51 33.54 -13.39
CA ALA A 746 -3.46 34.51 -12.84
C ALA A 746 -2.78 35.43 -11.81
N LEU A 747 -1.93 34.89 -10.93
CA LEU A 747 -1.18 35.72 -9.98
C LEU A 747 -0.20 36.67 -10.67
N ALA A 748 0.49 36.23 -11.74
CA ALA A 748 1.42 37.05 -12.51
C ALA A 748 0.73 38.30 -13.10
N ASP A 749 -0.54 38.17 -13.52
CA ASP A 749 -1.34 39.27 -14.05
C ASP A 749 -2.25 39.95 -13.01
N GLY A 750 -1.87 39.86 -11.74
CA GLY A 750 -2.53 40.56 -10.64
C GLY A 750 -3.93 40.05 -10.34
N GLY A 751 -4.23 38.81 -10.70
CA GLY A 751 -5.50 38.12 -10.50
C GLY A 751 -6.37 37.99 -11.74
N VAL A 752 -5.95 38.47 -12.92
CA VAL A 752 -6.74 38.32 -14.15
C VAL A 752 -6.83 36.84 -14.52
N VAL A 753 -8.04 36.33 -14.74
CA VAL A 753 -8.24 34.94 -15.16
C VAL A 753 -7.72 34.76 -16.59
N PRO A 754 -6.76 33.87 -16.85
CA PRO A 754 -6.26 33.62 -18.20
C PRO A 754 -7.38 33.10 -19.13
N PRO A 755 -7.28 33.30 -20.45
CA PRO A 755 -8.19 32.66 -21.40
C PRO A 755 -8.21 31.13 -21.22
N PRO A 756 -9.31 30.43 -21.57
CA PRO A 756 -9.34 28.97 -21.55
C PRO A 756 -8.21 28.36 -22.40
N HIS A 757 -7.73 27.17 -22.01
CA HIS A 757 -6.81 26.43 -22.85
C HIS A 757 -7.38 26.22 -24.26
N SER A 758 -6.50 26.16 -25.27
CA SER A 758 -6.90 25.88 -26.65
C SER A 758 -7.58 24.50 -26.79
N SER A 759 -8.32 24.28 -27.88
CA SER A 759 -8.93 22.98 -28.20
C SER A 759 -7.94 21.83 -28.38
N VAL A 760 -6.64 22.14 -28.49
CA VAL A 760 -5.56 21.15 -28.59
C VAL A 760 -5.30 20.47 -27.23
N SER A 761 -5.57 21.15 -26.12
CA SER A 761 -5.41 20.61 -24.77
C SER A 761 -6.54 19.61 -24.45
N ASN A 762 -6.24 18.32 -24.52
CA ASN A 762 -7.21 17.24 -24.28
C ASN A 762 -6.77 16.30 -23.13
N PRO A 763 -7.65 15.99 -22.16
CA PRO A 763 -9.01 16.52 -22.03
C PRO A 763 -9.01 18.02 -21.66
N PRO A 764 -10.07 18.78 -21.99
CA PRO A 764 -10.14 20.21 -21.68
C PRO A 764 -9.96 20.47 -20.18
N LEU A 765 -9.18 21.50 -19.82
CA LEU A 765 -8.99 21.90 -18.43
C LEU A 765 -10.34 22.28 -17.80
N GLY A 766 -10.63 21.69 -16.63
CA GLY A 766 -11.92 21.90 -15.93
C GLY A 766 -13.08 21.04 -16.45
N SER A 767 -12.84 20.08 -17.35
CA SER A 767 -13.92 19.22 -17.89
C SER A 767 -14.43 18.16 -16.91
N HIS A 768 -13.68 17.90 -15.85
CA HIS A 768 -14.02 16.88 -14.86
C HIS A 768 -14.97 17.42 -13.80
N PRO A 769 -15.93 16.62 -13.30
CA PRO A 769 -16.65 17.00 -12.09
C PRO A 769 -15.66 17.11 -10.93
N HIS A 770 -15.63 18.25 -10.23
CA HIS A 770 -14.70 18.45 -9.13
C HIS A 770 -14.89 17.41 -8.02
N ILE A 771 -16.15 17.09 -7.71
CA ILE A 771 -16.53 15.98 -6.82
C ILE A 771 -17.37 14.98 -7.62
N PRO A 772 -16.85 13.77 -7.93
CA PRO A 772 -17.59 12.75 -8.65
C PRO A 772 -18.86 12.29 -7.90
N LYS A 773 -19.99 12.16 -8.62
CA LYS A 773 -21.24 11.61 -8.07
C LYS A 773 -21.35 10.13 -8.42
N PHE A 774 -21.54 9.28 -7.42
CA PHE A 774 -21.76 7.84 -7.64
C PHE A 774 -23.26 7.55 -7.82
N PRO A 775 -23.66 6.75 -8.83
CA PRO A 775 -25.05 6.35 -8.98
C PRO A 775 -25.48 5.46 -7.80
N SER A 776 -26.64 5.76 -7.22
CA SER A 776 -27.33 4.83 -6.33
C SER A 776 -27.73 3.60 -7.14
N LYS A 777 -27.16 2.43 -6.83
CA LYS A 777 -27.54 1.18 -7.50
C LYS A 777 -29.05 0.96 -7.35
N LYS A 778 -29.78 0.87 -8.47
CA LYS A 778 -31.14 0.36 -8.51
C LYS A 778 -31.14 -1.03 -7.84
N ILE A 779 -31.84 -1.14 -6.72
CA ILE A 779 -32.07 -2.40 -6.04
C ILE A 779 -32.82 -3.31 -7.03
N TYR A 780 -32.22 -4.42 -7.42
CA TYR A 780 -32.92 -5.45 -8.19
C TYR A 780 -34.06 -5.99 -7.31
N GLU A 781 -35.29 -5.59 -7.63
CA GLU A 781 -36.47 -6.18 -7.04
C GLU A 781 -36.47 -7.68 -7.35
N LYS A 782 -36.45 -8.50 -6.29
CA LYS A 782 -36.69 -9.93 -6.39
C LYS A 782 -38.08 -10.15 -7.01
N LYS A 783 -38.13 -10.61 -8.25
CA LYS A 783 -39.33 -11.26 -8.80
C LYS A 783 -39.66 -12.47 -7.91
N LYS A 784 -40.71 -12.36 -7.11
CA LYS A 784 -41.35 -13.50 -6.45
C LYS A 784 -41.89 -14.42 -7.53
N GLY A 785 -41.46 -15.68 -7.51
CA GLY A 785 -42.06 -16.74 -8.30
C GLY A 785 -43.54 -16.92 -7.93
N LYS A 786 -44.38 -17.01 -8.95
CA LYS A 786 -45.66 -17.71 -8.89
C LYS A 786 -45.64 -18.75 -10.00
N VAL A 787 -45.75 -20.01 -9.57
CA VAL A 787 -46.13 -21.15 -10.40
C VAL A 787 -47.66 -21.18 -10.45
N ASP A 788 -48.18 -21.53 -11.63
CA ASP A 788 -49.52 -22.00 -12.02
C ASP A 788 -49.85 -21.30 -13.34
N GLY A 789 -50.19 -21.91 -14.47
CA GLY A 789 -50.55 -23.27 -14.86
C GLY A 789 -51.43 -23.15 -16.12
N SER A 790 -51.27 -24.08 -17.07
CA SER A 790 -52.14 -24.36 -18.25
C SER A 790 -52.00 -23.54 -19.54
N ASN A 791 -51.85 -24.32 -20.64
CA ASN A 791 -52.32 -24.19 -22.05
C ASN A 791 -52.68 -22.78 -22.58
N ASP A 792 -52.32 -22.36 -23.79
CA ASP A 792 -52.59 -23.03 -25.07
C ASP A 792 -51.85 -22.29 -26.23
N SER A 793 -51.68 -23.04 -27.32
CA SER A 793 -51.32 -22.76 -28.72
C SER A 793 -51.29 -21.32 -29.30
N ARG A 794 -50.27 -21.07 -30.15
CA ARG A 794 -50.34 -20.67 -31.60
C ARG A 794 -49.21 -19.71 -32.05
N GLN A 795 -48.37 -20.25 -32.94
CA GLN A 795 -47.94 -19.76 -34.27
C GLN A 795 -47.86 -18.25 -34.62
N SER A 796 -46.78 -17.95 -35.37
CA SER A 796 -46.66 -16.96 -36.48
C SER A 796 -46.50 -15.49 -36.05
N SER A 797 -45.78 -14.56 -36.71
CA SER A 797 -44.89 -14.46 -37.87
C SER A 797 -44.38 -13.00 -37.92
N TYR A 798 -43.33 -12.74 -38.71
CA TYR A 798 -42.92 -11.46 -39.33
C TYR A 798 -44.07 -10.42 -39.54
N THR A 799 -43.92 -9.09 -39.52
CA THR A 799 -43.09 -8.23 -40.40
C THR A 799 -43.25 -6.73 -40.02
N LYS A 800 -42.33 -5.88 -40.51
CA LYS A 800 -42.29 -4.40 -40.61
C LYS A 800 -43.58 -3.67 -41.04
N ILE A 801 -43.63 -2.35 -40.74
CA ILE A 801 -43.98 -1.13 -41.56
C ILE A 801 -44.31 -0.01 -40.53
N GLU A 802 -43.55 1.09 -40.41
CA GLU A 802 -43.55 2.37 -41.17
C GLU A 802 -44.73 3.34 -40.87
N ASP A 803 -44.34 4.62 -40.75
CA ASP A 803 -45.04 5.92 -40.86
C ASP A 803 -45.72 6.68 -39.70
N GLU A 804 -45.15 7.88 -39.47
CA GLU A 804 -45.71 9.25 -39.42
C GLU A 804 -46.80 9.65 -38.40
N ASN A 805 -46.49 10.67 -37.57
CA ASN A 805 -46.94 12.06 -37.80
C ASN A 805 -46.50 13.08 -36.72
N GLU A 806 -46.36 14.32 -37.20
CA GLU A 806 -46.31 15.67 -36.59
C GLU A 806 -47.41 15.89 -35.51
N ASP A 807 -47.50 16.93 -34.67
CA ASP A 807 -47.04 18.33 -34.65
C ASP A 807 -47.36 18.92 -33.24
N ASP A 808 -46.91 20.16 -33.00
CA ASP A 808 -47.38 21.19 -32.04
C ASP A 808 -46.35 21.70 -31.01
N VAL A 809 -45.88 22.95 -31.21
CA VAL A 809 -46.39 24.16 -30.54
C VAL A 809 -45.48 25.34 -30.89
N GLU A 810 -46.03 26.34 -31.60
CA GLU A 810 -45.48 27.70 -31.65
C GLU A 810 -46.60 28.75 -31.48
N LYS A 811 -46.29 29.79 -30.67
CA LYS A 811 -46.72 31.21 -30.72
C LYS A 811 -47.43 31.77 -29.48
N CYS A 812 -46.81 32.82 -28.92
CA CYS A 812 -47.36 34.18 -29.04
C CYS A 812 -46.24 35.23 -29.01
N SER A 813 -46.38 36.30 -29.81
CA SER A 813 -45.33 37.27 -30.15
C SER A 813 -45.79 38.73 -30.04
N ARG A 814 -44.84 39.61 -29.67
CA ARG A 814 -44.62 41.03 -30.10
C ARG A 814 -45.49 42.18 -29.59
N SER A 815 -44.82 43.19 -28.99
CA SER A 815 -44.44 44.50 -29.59
C SER A 815 -43.39 45.15 -28.64
N SER A 816 -42.47 46.06 -28.98
CA SER A 816 -42.35 47.08 -30.02
C SER A 816 -40.86 47.46 -30.24
N ARG A 817 -40.56 48.04 -31.42
CA ARG A 817 -39.23 48.48 -31.90
C ARG A 817 -38.86 49.88 -31.38
N GLY A 818 -37.58 50.05 -31.04
CA GLY A 818 -36.91 51.36 -30.97
C GLY A 818 -35.42 51.18 -31.31
N THR A 819 -34.98 51.79 -32.41
CA THR A 819 -33.61 51.82 -32.92
C THR A 819 -32.74 52.78 -32.12
N SER A 820 -31.60 52.31 -31.61
CA SER A 820 -30.43 53.14 -31.31
C SER A 820 -29.17 52.29 -31.32
N GLU A 821 -28.22 52.66 -32.19
CA GLU A 821 -26.85 52.17 -32.18
C GLU A 821 -26.23 52.36 -30.77
N ARG A 822 -25.76 51.28 -30.15
CA ARG A 822 -24.87 51.35 -28.98
C ARG A 822 -23.78 50.29 -29.10
N SER A 823 -22.56 50.80 -29.19
CA SER A 823 -21.28 50.21 -28.76
C SER A 823 -21.38 48.86 -28.05
N GLY A 824 -20.65 47.87 -28.57
CA GLY A 824 -20.55 46.53 -27.97
C GLY A 824 -20.09 46.56 -26.51
N PRO A 825 -20.44 45.54 -25.70
CA PRO A 825 -20.00 45.49 -24.32
C PRO A 825 -18.51 45.16 -24.30
N GLU A 826 -17.70 46.05 -23.75
CA GLU A 826 -16.35 45.73 -23.30
C GLU A 826 -16.44 44.52 -22.35
N ASN A 827 -15.82 43.42 -22.74
CA ASN A 827 -15.69 42.21 -21.93
C ASN A 827 -14.86 42.57 -20.67
N LYS A 828 -15.53 42.88 -19.55
CA LYS A 828 -14.86 43.02 -18.25
C LYS A 828 -14.16 41.69 -17.92
N LYS A 829 -12.84 41.66 -18.04
CA LYS A 829 -12.00 40.51 -17.65
C LYS A 829 -12.28 40.19 -16.17
N SER A 830 -12.68 38.96 -15.88
CA SER A 830 -12.87 38.48 -14.50
C SER A 830 -11.52 38.52 -13.76
N LYS A 831 -11.51 39.06 -12.54
CA LYS A 831 -10.30 39.26 -11.73
C LYS A 831 -10.52 38.70 -10.32
N ILE A 832 -9.56 37.91 -9.84
CA ILE A 832 -9.58 37.23 -8.54
C ILE A 832 -9.25 38.19 -7.39
N PHE A 833 -8.36 39.16 -7.64
CA PHE A 833 -7.94 40.18 -6.67
C PHE A 833 -8.31 41.57 -7.17
N SER A 834 -8.93 42.36 -6.30
CA SER A 834 -9.26 43.76 -6.54
C SER A 834 -8.11 44.71 -6.18
N ASN A 835 -7.22 44.33 -5.26
CA ASN A 835 -6.07 45.12 -4.83
C ASN A 835 -5.09 45.39 -6.00
N PRO A 836 -4.86 46.68 -6.37
CA PRO A 836 -3.94 47.03 -7.45
C PRO A 836 -2.46 46.77 -7.11
N ARG A 837 -2.12 46.61 -5.82
CA ARG A 837 -0.76 46.36 -5.31
C ARG A 837 -0.56 44.92 -4.82
N VAL A 838 -1.37 43.99 -5.31
CA VAL A 838 -1.32 42.58 -4.86
C VAL A 838 0.06 41.94 -5.08
N HIS A 839 0.80 42.32 -6.13
CA HIS A 839 2.16 41.84 -6.37
C HIS A 839 3.16 42.32 -5.31
N GLU A 840 3.04 43.58 -4.88
CA GLU A 840 3.86 44.13 -3.79
C GLU A 840 3.56 43.40 -2.48
N ALA A 841 2.29 43.06 -2.23
CA ALA A 841 1.88 42.26 -1.09
C ALA A 841 2.52 40.87 -1.12
N PHE A 842 2.39 40.12 -2.23
CA PHE A 842 2.98 38.78 -2.35
C PHE A 842 4.50 38.78 -2.12
N MET A 843 5.22 39.74 -2.69
CA MET A 843 6.67 39.86 -2.54
C MET A 843 7.11 40.53 -1.24
N GLY A 844 6.19 41.13 -0.48
CA GLY A 844 6.53 41.88 0.74
C GLY A 844 7.48 43.04 0.44
N VAL A 845 7.17 43.84 -0.58
CA VAL A 845 7.94 45.02 -1.01
C VAL A 845 7.04 46.27 -1.00
N GLY A 846 7.61 47.44 -1.28
CA GLY A 846 6.86 48.70 -1.26
C GLY A 846 6.26 48.96 0.12
N GLU A 847 4.96 49.23 0.18
CA GLU A 847 4.23 49.47 1.45
C GLU A 847 4.15 48.22 2.35
N TYR A 848 4.33 47.03 1.79
CA TYR A 848 4.34 45.77 2.54
C TYR A 848 5.74 45.39 3.03
N GLY A 849 6.77 46.18 2.71
CA GLY A 849 8.17 45.91 3.05
C GLY A 849 8.42 45.81 4.55
N SER A 850 7.72 46.62 5.36
CA SER A 850 7.82 46.58 6.83
C SER A 850 7.23 45.32 7.47
N LEU A 851 6.43 44.56 6.72
CA LEU A 851 5.80 43.31 7.18
C LEU A 851 6.67 42.08 6.90
N CYS A 852 7.84 42.25 6.28
CA CYS A 852 8.76 41.18 5.91
C CYS A 852 10.18 41.51 6.37
N LEU A 853 11.02 40.48 6.54
CA LEU A 853 12.46 40.70 6.70
C LEU A 853 13.07 41.07 5.33
N GLY A 854 13.81 42.18 5.26
CA GLY A 854 14.35 42.74 4.02
C GLY A 854 15.12 41.72 3.18
N ASP A 855 16.05 40.99 3.80
CA ASP A 855 16.91 40.00 3.14
C ASP A 855 16.36 38.55 3.20
N GLY A 856 15.11 38.37 3.62
CA GLY A 856 14.49 37.04 3.72
C GLY A 856 14.29 36.33 2.37
N ALA A 857 14.23 35.00 2.37
CA ALA A 857 13.85 34.23 1.18
C ALA A 857 12.34 34.31 0.86
N PHE A 858 11.50 34.66 1.84
CA PHE A 858 10.04 34.70 1.71
C PHE A 858 9.46 36.11 1.89
N GLY A 859 8.49 36.43 1.03
CA GLY A 859 7.60 37.57 1.17
C GLY A 859 6.38 37.19 2.02
N LEU A 860 5.19 37.70 1.69
CA LEU A 860 3.96 37.33 2.38
C LEU A 860 3.37 36.05 1.78
N GLY A 861 3.95 34.90 2.15
CA GLY A 861 3.43 33.57 1.81
C GLY A 861 4.04 32.94 0.57
N PHE A 862 4.90 33.66 -0.16
CA PHE A 862 5.57 33.17 -1.36
C PHE A 862 7.08 33.29 -1.25
N ARG A 863 7.81 32.31 -1.80
CA ARG A 863 9.27 32.42 -1.99
C ARG A 863 9.54 33.46 -3.07
N ARG A 864 10.51 34.32 -2.84
CA ARG A 864 10.87 35.42 -3.75
C ARG A 864 12.02 34.99 -4.66
N PHE A 865 11.98 35.42 -5.91
CA PHE A 865 13.01 35.13 -6.89
C PHE A 865 13.65 36.40 -7.42
N LYS A 866 14.98 36.39 -7.45
CA LYS A 866 15.82 37.39 -8.13
C LYS A 866 16.37 36.80 -9.44
N PRO A 867 16.65 37.64 -10.44
CA PRO A 867 17.41 37.24 -11.62
C PRO A 867 18.81 36.75 -11.22
N ARG A 868 19.27 35.65 -11.82
CA ARG A 868 20.62 35.10 -11.56
C ARG A 868 21.76 36.07 -11.89
N ASP A 869 21.62 36.88 -12.94
CA ASP A 869 22.71 37.70 -13.50
C ASP A 869 22.63 39.20 -13.12
N GLY A 870 21.91 39.58 -12.06
CA GLY A 870 21.78 40.99 -11.68
C GLY A 870 21.66 41.28 -10.19
N GLU A 871 22.28 42.37 -9.74
CA GLU A 871 21.84 43.10 -8.54
C GLU A 871 20.48 43.75 -8.86
N GLY A 872 19.39 43.16 -8.36
CA GLY A 872 18.06 43.59 -8.74
C GLY A 872 16.97 43.28 -7.72
N SER A 873 15.92 44.09 -7.78
CA SER A 873 14.63 43.86 -7.11
C SER A 873 14.02 42.52 -7.55
N TYR A 874 13.26 41.88 -6.66
CA TYR A 874 12.51 40.66 -6.96
C TYR A 874 11.64 40.80 -8.22
N THR A 875 11.71 39.82 -9.12
CA THR A 875 10.96 39.81 -10.39
C THR A 875 9.85 38.78 -10.42
N GLY A 876 9.92 37.79 -9.52
CA GLY A 876 9.00 36.67 -9.49
C GLY A 876 8.86 36.03 -8.11
N PHE A 877 7.91 35.12 -8.00
CA PHE A 877 7.63 34.38 -6.78
C PHE A 877 7.02 33.00 -7.08
N GLY A 878 7.06 32.10 -6.11
CA GLY A 878 6.52 30.74 -6.27
C GLY A 878 6.81 29.81 -5.10
N HIS A 879 6.63 28.51 -5.34
CA HIS A 879 6.97 27.44 -4.40
C HIS A 879 7.43 26.17 -5.11
N SER A 880 8.36 25.47 -4.47
CA SER A 880 8.82 24.13 -4.86
C SER A 880 8.45 23.12 -3.77
N GLY A 881 7.96 21.95 -4.21
CA GLY A 881 7.67 20.79 -3.39
C GLY A 881 8.90 19.93 -3.13
N MET A 882 8.90 19.25 -1.98
CA MET A 882 9.87 18.21 -1.66
C MET A 882 9.64 17.04 -2.64
N GLY A 883 10.46 16.93 -3.69
CA GLY A 883 10.31 15.93 -4.75
C GLY A 883 10.39 16.44 -6.18
N GLY A 884 10.50 17.76 -6.38
CA GLY A 884 10.81 18.38 -7.68
C GLY A 884 9.63 19.13 -8.30
N SER A 885 8.38 18.83 -7.92
CA SER A 885 7.21 19.57 -8.39
C SER A 885 7.31 21.05 -7.99
N THR A 886 7.18 21.97 -8.94
CA THR A 886 7.42 23.40 -8.73
C THR A 886 6.41 24.22 -9.51
N GLY A 887 5.95 25.33 -8.94
CA GLY A 887 5.17 26.35 -9.64
C GLY A 887 5.67 27.75 -9.28
N PHE A 888 5.85 28.60 -10.29
CA PHE A 888 6.31 29.97 -10.11
C PHE A 888 5.84 30.90 -11.23
N CYS A 889 6.00 32.19 -11.02
CA CYS A 889 5.84 33.21 -12.05
C CYS A 889 6.90 34.31 -11.96
N ASP A 890 7.09 35.00 -13.09
CA ASP A 890 7.80 36.26 -13.23
C ASP A 890 6.80 37.33 -13.68
N VAL A 891 6.59 38.34 -12.83
CA VAL A 891 5.56 39.37 -13.01
C VAL A 891 5.95 40.32 -14.16
N ARG A 892 7.23 40.68 -14.26
CA ARG A 892 7.70 41.64 -15.27
C ARG A 892 7.58 41.10 -16.68
N ASN A 893 7.85 39.80 -16.82
CA ASN A 893 7.82 39.11 -18.10
C ASN A 893 6.48 38.44 -18.36
N ARG A 894 5.47 38.62 -17.49
CA ARG A 894 4.15 37.96 -17.57
C ARG A 894 4.25 36.47 -17.89
N PHE A 895 5.14 35.80 -17.18
CA PHE A 895 5.49 34.40 -17.40
C PHE A 895 5.11 33.59 -16.16
N ALA A 896 4.52 32.42 -16.37
CA ALA A 896 4.25 31.48 -15.30
C ALA A 896 4.46 30.06 -15.77
N MET A 897 4.91 29.19 -14.87
CA MET A 897 5.26 27.82 -15.21
C MET A 897 5.03 26.89 -14.04
N ALA A 898 4.60 25.67 -14.34
CA ALA A 898 4.58 24.57 -13.39
C ALA A 898 5.17 23.30 -14.00
N VAL A 899 5.88 22.56 -13.15
CA VAL A 899 6.40 21.22 -13.41
C VAL A 899 5.88 20.31 -12.30
N THR A 900 5.28 19.19 -12.65
CA THR A 900 4.83 18.18 -11.68
C THR A 900 5.48 16.84 -12.01
N VAL A 901 6.01 16.14 -11.01
CA VAL A 901 6.77 14.90 -11.16
C VAL A 901 6.41 13.88 -10.09
N ASN A 902 6.50 12.59 -10.42
CA ASN A 902 6.27 11.49 -9.48
C ASN A 902 7.55 10.72 -9.12
N LYS A 903 8.69 10.99 -9.78
CA LYS A 903 10.01 10.55 -9.34
C LYS A 903 10.61 11.63 -8.43
N MET A 904 10.62 11.36 -7.13
CA MET A 904 11.09 12.28 -6.12
C MET A 904 12.61 12.52 -6.32
N SER A 905 12.97 13.75 -6.70
CA SER A 905 14.35 14.19 -6.88
C SER A 905 14.58 15.54 -6.19
N PHE A 906 15.84 15.91 -5.93
CA PHE A 906 16.20 17.19 -5.32
C PHE A 906 16.17 18.37 -6.31
N GLY A 907 15.28 18.32 -7.31
CA GLY A 907 15.03 19.41 -8.25
C GLY A 907 16.00 19.50 -9.42
N GLY A 908 16.93 18.56 -9.60
CA GLY A 908 17.87 18.56 -10.72
C GLY A 908 17.17 18.49 -12.09
N VAL A 909 16.12 17.67 -12.21
CA VAL A 909 15.27 17.58 -13.42
C VAL A 909 14.55 18.89 -13.68
N THR A 910 13.85 19.41 -12.65
CA THR A 910 13.07 20.65 -12.76
C THR A 910 13.95 21.84 -13.12
N SER A 911 15.15 21.94 -12.53
CA SER A 911 16.09 23.02 -12.82
C SER A 911 16.52 23.02 -14.29
N LYS A 912 16.86 21.86 -14.86
CA LYS A 912 17.20 21.74 -16.28
C LYS A 912 16.06 22.15 -17.21
N ILE A 913 14.83 21.78 -16.85
CA ILE A 913 13.62 22.15 -17.60
C ILE A 913 13.40 23.67 -17.55
N VAL A 914 13.52 24.27 -16.36
CA VAL A 914 13.36 25.72 -16.17
C VAL A 914 14.47 26.48 -16.91
N GLU A 915 15.72 26.01 -16.86
CA GLU A 915 16.84 26.60 -17.60
C GLU A 915 16.58 26.62 -19.11
N LEU A 916 16.16 25.48 -19.68
CA LEU A 916 15.83 25.42 -21.10
C LEU A 916 14.72 26.43 -21.45
N VAL A 917 13.59 26.39 -20.74
CA VAL A 917 12.43 27.24 -21.06
C VAL A 917 12.76 28.73 -20.89
N CYS A 918 13.43 29.12 -19.80
CA CYS A 918 13.84 30.51 -19.58
C CYS A 918 14.82 31.00 -20.64
N SER A 919 15.80 30.16 -21.04
CA SER A 919 16.78 30.52 -22.07
C SER A 919 16.14 30.73 -23.44
N GLU A 920 15.21 29.84 -23.84
CA GLU A 920 14.51 29.91 -25.13
C GLU A 920 13.54 31.09 -25.21
N LEU A 921 12.96 31.51 -24.08
CA LEU A 921 12.03 32.64 -24.01
C LEU A 921 12.70 33.96 -23.66
N ASN A 922 14.02 33.98 -23.45
CA ASN A 922 14.79 35.13 -22.96
C ASN A 922 14.19 35.73 -21.67
N VAL A 923 13.71 34.87 -20.76
CA VAL A 923 13.20 35.24 -19.44
C VAL A 923 14.32 35.01 -18.41
N PRO A 924 14.53 35.93 -17.45
CA PRO A 924 15.58 35.76 -16.45
C PRO A 924 15.41 34.48 -15.63
N LEU A 925 16.51 33.74 -15.46
CA LEU A 925 16.50 32.51 -14.67
C LEU A 925 16.38 32.83 -13.16
N PRO A 926 15.43 32.21 -12.43
CA PRO A 926 15.31 32.40 -10.99
C PRO A 926 16.53 31.83 -10.24
N GLU A 927 17.18 32.64 -9.40
CA GLU A 927 18.40 32.27 -8.65
C GLU A 927 18.25 30.99 -7.79
N GLY A 928 17.03 30.66 -7.34
CA GLY A 928 16.71 29.45 -6.56
C GLY A 928 16.27 28.22 -7.37
N LEU A 929 16.14 28.33 -8.70
CA LEU A 929 15.74 27.26 -9.63
C LEU A 929 16.81 27.01 -10.72
N SER A 930 18.01 27.56 -10.53
CA SER A 930 19.16 27.40 -11.43
C SER A 930 20.05 26.24 -11.00
N GLY A 931 20.49 25.42 -11.95
CA GLY A 931 21.27 24.19 -11.75
C GLY A 931 22.71 24.39 -11.32
N SER A 932 23.16 25.62 -11.05
CA SER A 932 24.56 25.95 -10.70
C SER A 932 24.75 26.42 -9.25
N ARG A 933 24.04 25.82 -8.29
CA ARG A 933 24.45 25.86 -6.89
C ARG A 933 24.87 24.47 -6.49
N ASP A 934 26.05 24.38 -5.87
CA ASP A 934 26.62 23.16 -5.30
C ASP A 934 25.51 22.20 -4.87
N LEU A 935 25.59 20.96 -5.36
CA LEU A 935 24.78 19.82 -4.93
C LEU A 935 24.79 19.60 -3.40
N ASN A 936 25.54 20.42 -2.65
CA ASN A 936 25.69 20.48 -1.19
C ASN A 936 24.70 21.37 -0.43
N ARG A 937 23.74 22.05 -1.08
CA ARG A 937 22.67 22.79 -0.38
C ARG A 937 21.28 22.37 -0.86
N PRO A 938 20.42 21.79 0.00
CA PRO A 938 19.05 21.47 -0.38
C PRO A 938 18.24 22.73 -0.73
N LEU A 939 17.14 22.55 -1.46
CA LEU A 939 16.09 23.55 -1.77
C LEU A 939 15.46 24.23 -0.52
N ILE A 940 15.89 23.80 0.66
CA ILE A 940 15.46 24.16 1.99
C ILE A 940 16.50 25.12 2.56
N ASN A 941 16.34 26.40 2.28
CA ASN A 941 16.90 27.50 3.06
C ASN A 941 15.84 28.59 3.12
#